data_AF-A0AA43TRA0-F1
#
_entry.id   AF-A0AA43TRA0-F1
#
_cell.length_a   1.000
_cell.length_b   1.000
_cell.length_c   1.000
_cell.angle_alpha   90.00
_cell.angle_beta   90.00
_cell.angle_gamma   90.00
#
_symmetry.space_group_name_H-M   'P 1'
#
loop_
_entity.id
_entity.type
_entity.pdbx_description
1 polymer ?
#
loop_
_entity_poly.entity_id
_entity_poly.type
_entity_poly.pdbx_seq_one_letter_code
_entity_poly.pdbx_strand_id
1 'polypeptide(L)'
;MSQRRQSWSLIIHGGCTNSCPDVETQREIQRSLGPVLEKAVSALKAGATAKEVVISAVTALEDCPLFNAGKGAALTIEGDHEVEAGLVDGHSGSYGAVSCVTTTKNPILAANAIIQHGVHCMLVGNPADDKAQRLGLETVPNTCFETASRRAYWESTSRNRQQPIELESGTVGAVALDIHGHIAAAGSSGGIAGKEKGRVGDTALLGAGLFADAKLGVACSGAGDEILRQLLATKIANQCSRGFDIENATRRAVSQFALTGKPCAVVALDSRGEFSMQSTARLFSTASASSNHQPTVDMSCTTYPVLPQHVFFYDQQILAGLSRYPTTRGQALVNLRQPGVHLFSLDRENFLEVMSSIKYLALTLHNFYNVGRCALVSEGNGSFSIVPLHGLEKSWEAVTSNEKEFQETFQGYVSSRDGPAMDSERLAQIAATIRQETGLEKPWNHHFKGDHGDSNLFARLVRGELPQSRVWEDKEHVAFLTPFANTPGFTVLVPREHLTSDIFSIDDAEYAKLTDATYTLAGHLMKAFGVHRCGMIFEGFEIDYAHVKLIPIHSREAHSQSLEPGPMTEIAPYEEKYQGHVTSLNGPLLRDQESLVLDASSLRKMIPYERIQPPRSWKSPQEHARVVLSASWYKNLFIIQDSLFHTSVDFFKLGVNYKYAFVPATTNAISSPIGLGSDSQSVPIDLLGQKTYLADSMQFALEYTLRIEDGLNGVYYINTSFRGEDSDAMHLNQFCHVECELAGDFDQGISVAERYVVSVISSLLRDQSDTIEASAGTTEHLTAFLELYRQHDQNLPRTTLEETLSLPEMDQTCWDYVVPDDKAHGRTITRAGERKLIEHFGGAVWLTEMDHLSVPFYQAYIPSTSRSKARCADLLLGNREVLGLGERHVSSEEVRVALKQHEVPEEPYKWYLDMRDQKEMKTTGWGMGLERFLAWVLRHDDIRDLVTMPRMKGTDFLV
;
A
#
# COMPACT_ATOMS: atom_id res chain seq x y z
N MET A 1 -46.67 4.58 4.97
CA MET A 1 -45.48 5.38 5.32
C MET A 1 -44.98 4.89 6.67
N SER A 2 -43.91 4.08 6.68
CA SER A 2 -43.26 3.63 7.91
C SER A 2 -42.62 4.84 8.59
N GLN A 3 -42.95 5.10 9.86
CA GLN A 3 -42.26 6.10 10.67
C GLN A 3 -40.78 5.71 10.74
N ARG A 4 -39.90 6.41 10.01
CA ARG A 4 -38.46 6.32 10.22
C ARG A 4 -38.22 6.72 11.69
N ARG A 5 -37.78 5.77 12.53
CA ARG A 5 -37.27 6.07 13.87
C ARG A 5 -36.19 7.15 13.72
N GLN A 6 -36.29 8.21 14.51
CA GLN A 6 -35.30 9.28 14.58
C GLN A 6 -33.97 8.69 15.05
N SER A 7 -33.01 8.60 14.14
CA SER A 7 -31.70 8.01 14.35
C SER A 7 -30.71 9.09 14.77
N TRP A 8 -29.98 8.89 15.87
CA TRP A 8 -28.86 9.73 16.29
C TRP A 8 -27.64 8.86 16.52
N SER A 9 -26.45 9.43 16.29
CA SER A 9 -25.17 8.76 16.50
C SER A 9 -24.12 9.78 16.95
N LEU A 10 -23.19 9.36 17.78
CA LEU A 10 -22.13 10.21 18.32
C LEU A 10 -20.85 9.40 18.44
N ILE A 11 -19.76 10.01 18.03
CA ILE A 11 -18.42 9.49 18.24
C ILE A 11 -17.48 10.61 18.70
N ILE A 12 -16.69 10.32 19.73
CA ILE A 12 -15.75 11.23 20.38
C ILE A 12 -14.39 10.54 20.40
N HIS A 13 -13.30 11.27 20.18
CA HIS A 13 -11.95 10.79 20.45
C HIS A 13 -11.19 11.71 21.41
N GLY A 14 -10.43 11.09 22.32
CA GLY A 14 -9.43 11.75 23.16
C GLY A 14 -8.04 11.81 22.51
N GLY A 15 -7.96 11.41 21.24
CA GLY A 15 -6.75 11.41 20.45
C GLY A 15 -6.00 10.08 20.46
N CYS A 16 -4.97 10.03 19.62
CA CYS A 16 -4.16 8.85 19.37
C CYS A 16 -2.68 9.08 19.70
N THR A 17 -1.97 8.01 20.07
CA THR A 17 -0.55 8.07 20.40
C THR A 17 0.17 6.74 20.14
N ASN A 18 1.47 6.81 19.85
CA ASN A 18 2.38 5.66 19.86
C ASN A 18 3.07 5.46 21.22
N SER A 19 2.99 6.45 22.12
CA SER A 19 3.42 6.28 23.49
C SER A 19 2.37 5.43 24.22
N CYS A 20 2.81 4.51 25.06
CA CYS A 20 1.89 3.77 25.93
C CYS A 20 2.05 4.34 27.34
N PRO A 21 1.12 5.20 27.79
CA PRO A 21 1.12 5.64 29.17
C PRO A 21 0.86 4.44 30.09
N ASP A 22 1.17 4.59 31.37
CA ASP A 22 0.95 3.53 32.35
C ASP A 22 -0.53 3.15 32.50
N VAL A 23 -0.76 2.01 33.14
CA VAL A 23 -2.07 1.40 33.33
C VAL A 23 -3.08 2.35 33.99
N GLU A 24 -2.65 3.14 34.96
CA GLU A 24 -3.58 4.02 35.67
C GLU A 24 -3.92 5.25 34.84
N THR A 25 -2.94 5.86 34.17
CA THR A 25 -3.18 6.98 33.23
C THR A 25 -4.15 6.59 32.11
N GLN A 26 -4.00 5.38 31.57
CA GLN A 26 -4.94 4.82 30.59
C GLN A 26 -6.38 4.72 31.13
N ARG A 27 -6.56 4.22 32.35
CA ARG A 27 -7.87 4.16 33.01
C ARG A 27 -8.45 5.55 33.28
N GLU A 28 -7.62 6.50 33.68
CA GLU A 28 -8.06 7.89 33.88
C GLU A 28 -8.58 8.51 32.59
N ILE A 29 -7.89 8.30 31.46
CA ILE A 29 -8.34 8.72 30.13
C ILE A 29 -9.73 8.13 29.82
N GLN A 30 -9.92 6.82 29.97
CA GLN A 30 -11.24 6.19 29.74
C GLN A 30 -12.32 6.74 30.68
N ARG A 31 -12.03 6.82 31.98
CA ARG A 31 -12.97 7.36 32.98
C ARG A 31 -13.38 8.80 32.66
N SER A 32 -12.48 9.60 32.07
CA SER A 32 -12.79 10.97 31.69
C SER A 32 -13.73 11.09 30.49
N LEU A 33 -13.71 10.13 29.56
CA LEU A 33 -14.58 10.14 28.37
C LEU A 33 -16.03 9.74 28.68
N GLY A 34 -16.25 8.89 29.68
CA GLY A 34 -17.58 8.40 30.07
C GLY A 34 -18.59 9.52 30.37
N PRO A 35 -18.30 10.44 31.32
CA PRO A 35 -19.19 11.56 31.64
C PRO A 35 -19.44 12.50 30.46
N VAL A 36 -18.45 12.69 29.57
CA VAL A 36 -18.59 13.51 28.35
C VAL A 36 -19.60 12.85 27.40
N LEU A 37 -19.46 11.54 27.17
CA LEU A 37 -20.37 10.77 26.35
C LEU A 37 -21.80 10.77 26.92
N GLU A 38 -21.97 10.52 28.21
CA GLU A 38 -23.28 10.50 28.87
C GLU A 38 -24.01 11.84 28.72
N LYS A 39 -23.32 12.95 28.98
CA LYS A 39 -23.89 14.30 28.83
C LYS A 39 -24.28 14.58 27.38
N ALA A 40 -23.41 14.25 26.43
CA ALA A 40 -23.64 14.48 25.00
C ALA A 40 -24.81 13.64 24.45
N VAL A 41 -24.91 12.37 24.87
CA VAL A 41 -26.04 11.49 24.53
C VAL A 41 -27.35 12.01 25.12
N SER A 42 -27.33 12.50 26.37
CA SER A 42 -28.52 13.08 26.99
C SER A 42 -29.00 14.32 26.23
N ALA A 43 -28.08 15.17 25.77
CA ALA A 43 -28.38 16.33 24.94
C ALA A 43 -28.98 15.94 23.57
N LEU A 44 -28.42 14.96 22.87
CA LEU A 44 -28.98 14.44 21.60
C LEU A 44 -30.41 13.92 21.79
N LYS A 45 -30.65 13.16 22.86
CA LYS A 45 -31.98 12.63 23.20
C LYS A 45 -32.97 13.74 23.56
N ALA A 46 -32.50 14.84 24.13
CA ALA A 46 -33.31 16.03 24.41
C ALA A 46 -33.58 16.90 23.17
N GLY A 47 -33.03 16.54 22.01
CA GLY A 47 -33.25 17.23 20.73
C GLY A 47 -32.26 18.34 20.41
N ALA A 48 -31.13 18.40 21.12
CA ALA A 48 -30.02 19.29 20.75
C ALA A 48 -29.48 18.95 19.35
N THR A 49 -29.03 19.97 18.63
CA THR A 49 -28.45 19.82 17.31
C THR A 49 -27.07 19.17 17.37
N ALA A 50 -26.64 18.54 16.28
CA ALA A 50 -25.33 17.91 16.18
C ALA A 50 -24.21 18.92 16.50
N LYS A 51 -24.36 20.16 16.02
CA LYS A 51 -23.47 21.29 16.30
C LYS A 51 -23.34 21.59 17.79
N GLU A 52 -24.45 21.72 18.51
CA GLU A 52 -24.44 21.97 19.96
C GLU A 52 -23.76 20.85 20.73
N VAL A 53 -23.97 19.61 20.29
CA VAL A 53 -23.44 18.41 20.94
C VAL A 53 -21.93 18.30 20.77
N VAL A 54 -21.41 18.47 19.54
CA VAL A 54 -19.95 18.43 19.31
C VAL A 54 -19.23 19.58 20.02
N ILE A 55 -19.83 20.77 20.09
CA ILE A 55 -19.31 21.90 20.88
C ILE A 55 -19.23 21.53 22.36
N SER A 56 -20.32 21.01 22.94
CA SER A 56 -20.33 20.64 24.36
C SER A 56 -19.35 19.52 24.68
N ALA A 57 -19.18 18.55 23.77
CA ALA A 57 -18.24 17.46 23.96
C ALA A 57 -16.79 17.97 23.94
N VAL A 58 -16.39 18.70 22.89
CA VAL A 58 -15.03 19.25 22.76
C VAL A 58 -14.70 20.25 23.86
N THR A 59 -15.66 21.09 24.30
CA THR A 59 -15.45 22.01 25.43
C THR A 59 -15.09 21.24 26.71
N ALA A 60 -15.79 20.12 26.99
CA ALA A 60 -15.50 19.31 28.16
C ALA A 60 -14.12 18.63 28.09
N LEU A 61 -13.65 18.30 26.88
CA LEU A 61 -12.32 17.75 26.66
C LEU A 61 -11.22 18.83 26.76
N GLU A 62 -11.49 20.06 26.32
CA GLU A 62 -10.59 21.21 26.51
C GLU A 62 -10.41 21.58 27.99
N ASP A 63 -11.40 21.34 28.84
CA ASP A 63 -11.31 21.58 30.28
C ASP A 63 -10.58 20.43 31.04
N CYS A 64 -10.33 19.30 30.36
CA CYS A 64 -9.77 18.11 30.97
C CYS A 64 -8.23 18.05 30.80
N PRO A 65 -7.45 18.04 31.90
CA PRO A 65 -5.98 18.15 31.84
C PRO A 65 -5.25 16.95 31.22
N LEU A 66 -5.97 15.85 30.93
CA LEU A 66 -5.40 14.62 30.39
C LEU A 66 -5.18 14.69 28.87
N PHE A 67 -5.94 15.54 28.16
CA PHE A 67 -5.90 15.61 26.70
C PHE A 67 -4.98 16.73 26.20
N ASN A 68 -4.58 16.64 24.93
CA ASN A 68 -3.78 17.68 24.28
C ASN A 68 -4.69 18.71 23.60
N ALA A 69 -5.53 19.38 24.38
CA ALA A 69 -6.44 20.43 23.92
C ALA A 69 -6.81 21.33 25.09
N GLY A 70 -6.85 22.65 24.89
CA GLY A 70 -7.11 23.60 25.98
C GLY A 70 -6.18 23.35 27.17
N LYS A 71 -6.74 23.01 28.33
CA LYS A 71 -5.98 22.61 29.52
C LYS A 71 -5.29 21.27 29.29
N GLY A 72 -3.95 21.26 29.38
CA GLY A 72 -3.13 20.10 29.03
C GLY A 72 -2.53 20.16 27.63
N ALA A 73 -2.64 21.31 26.94
CA ALA A 73 -2.02 21.53 25.64
C ALA A 73 -0.49 21.38 25.63
N ALA A 74 0.04 20.98 24.48
CA ALA A 74 1.48 20.95 24.22
C ALA A 74 2.13 22.33 24.34
N LEU A 75 3.42 22.31 24.64
CA LEU A 75 4.26 23.51 24.75
C LEU A 75 5.04 23.73 23.45
N THR A 76 5.19 25.00 23.05
CA THR A 76 6.05 25.43 21.94
C THR A 76 7.53 25.25 22.30
N ILE A 77 8.43 25.46 21.33
CA ILE A 77 9.88 25.45 21.59
C ILE A 77 10.32 26.51 22.61
N GLU A 78 9.54 27.59 22.76
CA GLU A 78 9.79 28.67 23.73
C GLU A 78 9.21 28.36 25.12
N GLY A 79 8.40 27.30 25.25
CA GLY A 79 7.78 26.90 26.51
C GLY A 79 6.44 27.59 26.81
N ASP A 80 5.83 28.23 25.82
CA ASP A 80 4.47 28.79 25.90
C ASP A 80 3.42 27.82 25.30
N HIS A 81 2.12 28.10 25.48
CA HIS A 81 1.03 27.37 24.84
C HIS A 81 0.39 28.17 23.69
N GLU A 82 0.15 27.48 22.58
CA GLU A 82 -0.66 27.98 21.47
C GLU A 82 -1.68 26.91 21.11
N VAL A 83 -2.97 27.19 21.25
CA VAL A 83 -4.04 26.20 21.02
C VAL A 83 -4.87 26.58 19.80
N GLU A 84 -5.57 25.59 19.25
CA GLU A 84 -6.37 25.74 18.04
C GLU A 84 -7.63 24.87 18.07
N ALA A 85 -8.68 25.29 17.37
CA ALA A 85 -9.90 24.50 17.22
C ALA A 85 -10.63 24.83 15.91
N GLY A 86 -11.38 23.86 15.42
CA GLY A 86 -12.23 23.96 14.24
C GLY A 86 -13.62 23.37 14.48
N LEU A 87 -14.62 23.96 13.82
CA LEU A 87 -16.02 23.52 13.84
C LEU A 87 -16.60 23.57 12.44
N VAL A 88 -17.20 22.46 12.01
CA VAL A 88 -17.90 22.34 10.74
C VAL A 88 -19.36 21.94 11.01
N ASP A 89 -20.30 22.75 10.54
CA ASP A 89 -21.72 22.42 10.53
C ASP A 89 -22.13 21.93 9.14
N GLY A 90 -22.29 20.61 8.99
CA GLY A 90 -22.57 19.97 7.71
C GLY A 90 -23.97 20.29 7.16
N HIS A 91 -24.90 20.75 7.99
CA HIS A 91 -26.23 21.16 7.53
C HIS A 91 -26.20 22.51 6.81
N SER A 92 -25.53 23.51 7.39
CA SER A 92 -25.43 24.85 6.80
C SER A 92 -24.23 25.03 5.88
N GLY A 93 -23.26 24.10 5.92
CA GLY A 93 -21.95 24.25 5.26
C GLY A 93 -21.05 25.28 5.94
N SER A 94 -21.40 25.76 7.15
CA SER A 94 -20.65 26.79 7.85
C SER A 94 -19.39 26.21 8.49
N TYR A 95 -18.30 26.98 8.40
CA TYR A 95 -17.00 26.62 8.98
C TYR A 95 -16.43 27.78 9.80
N GLY A 96 -15.91 27.46 10.98
CA GLY A 96 -15.24 28.41 11.86
C GLY A 96 -14.03 27.78 12.51
N ALA A 97 -12.92 28.52 12.59
CA ALA A 97 -11.72 28.07 13.26
C ALA A 97 -10.93 29.22 13.89
N VAL A 98 -10.15 28.86 14.91
CA VAL A 98 -9.13 29.72 15.50
C VAL A 98 -7.83 28.92 15.64
N SER A 99 -6.69 29.58 15.48
CA SER A 99 -5.37 28.97 15.68
C SER A 99 -4.42 29.92 16.39
N CYS A 100 -3.39 29.36 17.03
CA CYS A 100 -2.36 30.11 17.75
C CYS A 100 -2.94 31.06 18.81
N VAL A 101 -4.09 30.71 19.39
CA VAL A 101 -4.69 31.49 20.48
C VAL A 101 -3.97 31.16 21.78
N THR A 102 -3.82 32.16 22.64
CA THR A 102 -2.95 32.11 23.82
C THR A 102 -3.67 32.47 25.11
N THR A 103 -4.88 33.02 25.01
CA THR A 103 -5.67 33.47 26.19
C THR A 103 -7.12 33.01 26.17
N THR A 104 -7.69 32.63 25.03
CA THR A 104 -9.07 32.10 24.98
C THR A 104 -9.17 30.72 25.62
N LYS A 105 -9.88 30.60 26.75
CA LYS A 105 -9.94 29.36 27.56
C LYS A 105 -10.41 28.14 26.78
N ASN A 106 -11.50 28.29 26.01
CA ASN A 106 -12.10 27.22 25.21
C ASN A 106 -12.11 27.60 23.72
N PRO A 107 -11.06 27.24 22.97
CA PRO A 107 -10.93 27.58 21.54
C PRO A 107 -12.13 27.17 20.69
N ILE A 108 -12.80 26.06 20.99
CA ILE A 108 -13.99 25.63 20.24
C ILE A 108 -15.15 26.62 20.34
N LEU A 109 -15.30 27.31 21.47
CA LEU A 109 -16.32 28.35 21.63
C LEU A 109 -16.00 29.57 20.79
N ALA A 110 -14.71 29.91 20.63
CA ALA A 110 -14.28 30.95 19.71
C ALA A 110 -14.51 30.56 18.26
N ALA A 111 -14.23 29.31 17.86
CA ALA A 111 -14.56 28.79 16.52
C ALA A 111 -16.07 28.89 16.22
N ASN A 112 -16.94 28.55 17.18
CA ASN A 112 -18.39 28.77 17.04
C ASN A 112 -18.76 30.25 16.93
N ALA A 113 -18.11 31.13 17.71
CA ALA A 113 -18.34 32.57 17.65
C ALA A 113 -17.91 33.17 16.29
N ILE A 114 -16.90 32.59 15.62
CA ILE A 114 -16.54 32.92 14.24
C ILE A 114 -17.68 32.58 13.28
N ILE A 115 -18.33 31.42 13.41
CA ILE A 115 -19.51 31.07 12.60
C ILE A 115 -20.68 32.03 12.88
N GLN A 116 -20.94 32.39 14.14
CA GLN A 116 -22.09 33.22 14.51
C GLN A 116 -21.94 34.70 14.14
N HIS A 117 -20.72 35.24 14.18
CA HIS A 117 -20.47 36.69 14.12
C HIS A 117 -19.35 37.09 13.14
N GLY A 118 -18.84 36.17 12.32
CA GLY A 118 -17.72 36.40 11.41
C GLY A 118 -18.13 36.55 9.95
N VAL A 119 -17.41 37.41 9.24
CA VAL A 119 -17.33 37.41 7.76
C VAL A 119 -16.19 36.52 7.24
N HIS A 120 -15.30 36.08 8.13
CA HIS A 120 -14.15 35.23 7.83
C HIS A 120 -14.35 33.87 8.49
N CYS A 121 -13.86 32.80 7.89
CA CYS A 121 -13.97 31.45 8.44
C CYS A 121 -12.87 31.10 9.45
N MET A 122 -11.76 31.84 9.50
CA MET A 122 -10.64 31.55 10.38
C MET A 122 -9.92 32.83 10.85
N LEU A 123 -9.50 32.87 12.11
CA LEU A 123 -8.60 33.89 12.67
C LEU A 123 -7.41 33.23 13.39
N VAL A 124 -6.25 33.87 13.37
CA VAL A 124 -5.00 33.32 13.93
C VAL A 124 -4.35 34.32 14.87
N GLY A 125 -3.84 33.85 16.01
CA GLY A 125 -3.07 34.65 16.97
C GLY A 125 -3.90 35.63 17.78
N ASN A 126 -3.26 36.71 18.25
CA ASN A 126 -3.89 37.76 19.05
C ASN A 126 -5.21 38.31 18.46
N PRO A 127 -5.36 38.51 17.13
CA PRO A 127 -6.65 38.94 16.57
C PRO A 127 -7.83 37.99 16.87
N ALA A 128 -7.57 36.69 17.01
CA ALA A 128 -8.58 35.71 17.41
C ALA A 128 -8.94 35.85 18.89
N ASP A 129 -7.93 35.98 19.77
CA ASP A 129 -8.12 36.22 21.21
C ASP A 129 -8.87 37.54 21.48
N ASP A 130 -8.47 38.63 20.82
CA ASP A 130 -9.11 39.94 20.93
C ASP A 130 -10.59 39.87 20.50
N LYS A 131 -10.89 39.08 19.46
CA LYS A 131 -12.26 38.90 19.00
C LYS A 131 -13.06 38.06 19.99
N ALA A 132 -12.49 36.97 20.51
CA ALA A 132 -13.11 36.15 21.54
C ALA A 132 -13.46 36.98 22.78
N GLN A 133 -12.53 37.81 23.25
CA GLN A 133 -12.72 38.73 24.36
C GLN A 133 -13.85 39.74 24.10
N ARG A 134 -13.87 40.38 22.92
CA ARG A 134 -14.94 41.31 22.53
C ARG A 134 -16.33 40.66 22.48
N LEU A 135 -16.39 39.37 22.17
CA LEU A 135 -17.62 38.59 22.14
C LEU A 135 -17.99 38.02 23.52
N GLY A 136 -17.24 38.37 24.58
CA GLY A 136 -17.54 37.98 25.95
C GLY A 136 -17.14 36.55 26.31
N LEU A 137 -16.27 35.91 25.52
CA LEU A 137 -15.71 34.60 25.87
C LEU A 137 -14.67 34.74 27.00
N GLU A 138 -14.55 33.72 27.84
CA GLU A 138 -13.63 33.70 28.98
C GLU A 138 -12.17 33.71 28.51
N THR A 139 -11.42 34.70 28.97
CA THR A 139 -9.97 34.81 28.74
C THR A 139 -9.20 34.45 30.00
N VAL A 140 -8.19 33.60 29.87
CA VAL A 140 -7.32 33.13 30.95
C VAL A 140 -5.85 33.44 30.63
N PRO A 141 -4.97 33.55 31.65
CA PRO A 141 -3.53 33.56 31.41
C PRO A 141 -3.06 32.29 30.69
N ASN A 142 -1.99 32.37 29.89
CA ASN A 142 -1.45 31.23 29.13
C ASN A 142 -1.10 30.02 30.02
N THR A 143 -0.64 30.29 31.25
CA THR A 143 -0.31 29.29 32.26
C THR A 143 -1.50 28.43 32.71
N CYS A 144 -2.75 28.86 32.44
CA CYS A 144 -3.93 28.03 32.72
C CYS A 144 -4.03 26.79 31.82
N PHE A 145 -3.36 26.79 30.66
CA PHE A 145 -3.27 25.61 29.80
C PHE A 145 -2.26 24.58 30.29
N GLU A 146 -1.40 24.95 31.24
CA GLU A 146 -0.29 24.11 31.69
C GLU A 146 -0.72 23.03 32.68
N THR A 147 -0.03 21.88 32.62
CA THR A 147 -0.06 20.85 33.67
C THR A 147 1.36 20.45 34.04
N ALA A 148 1.55 19.99 35.28
CA ALA A 148 2.88 19.58 35.77
C ALA A 148 3.49 18.46 34.90
N SER A 149 2.65 17.53 34.42
CA SER A 149 3.08 16.45 33.52
C SER A 149 3.61 16.99 32.19
N ARG A 150 2.89 17.95 31.55
CA ARG A 150 3.33 18.55 30.28
C ARG A 150 4.60 19.38 30.42
N ARG A 151 4.75 20.12 31.51
CA ARG A 151 5.98 20.85 31.84
C ARG A 151 7.16 19.90 31.96
N ALA A 152 7.03 18.86 32.78
CA ALA A 152 8.08 17.87 32.99
C ALA A 152 8.45 17.15 31.69
N TYR A 153 7.46 16.79 30.86
CA TYR A 153 7.66 16.20 29.55
C TYR A 153 8.48 17.14 28.64
N TRP A 154 8.09 18.42 28.54
CA TRP A 154 8.81 19.41 27.74
C TRP A 154 10.25 19.63 28.25
N GLU A 155 10.47 19.70 29.55
CA GLU A 155 11.81 19.89 30.15
C GLU A 155 12.73 18.69 29.91
N SER A 156 12.18 17.48 29.93
CA SER A 156 12.93 16.26 29.65
C SER A 156 13.36 16.16 28.18
N THR A 157 12.59 16.75 27.27
CA THR A 157 12.78 16.63 25.81
C THR A 157 13.53 17.82 25.20
N SER A 158 13.40 19.02 25.76
CA SER A 158 14.06 20.26 25.31
C SER A 158 15.59 20.27 25.48
N ARG A 159 16.18 19.29 26.18
CA ARG A 159 17.64 19.08 26.21
C ARG A 159 18.19 18.49 24.90
N ASN A 160 17.36 17.78 24.11
CA ASN A 160 17.72 17.17 22.82
C ASN A 160 17.05 17.90 21.64
N ARG A 161 17.45 19.16 21.42
CA ARG A 161 16.88 20.19 20.51
C ARG A 161 16.66 19.81 19.02
N GLN A 162 16.74 18.55 18.61
CA GLN A 162 16.81 18.21 17.18
C GLN A 162 15.50 17.74 16.54
N GLN A 163 14.46 17.30 17.26
CA GLN A 163 13.19 16.89 16.63
C GLN A 163 11.93 17.08 17.52
N PRO A 164 10.76 17.44 16.94
CA PRO A 164 9.46 17.39 17.63
C PRO A 164 9.12 15.96 18.06
N ILE A 165 8.48 15.80 19.22
CA ILE A 165 8.20 14.48 19.82
C ILE A 165 6.69 14.28 20.02
N GLU A 166 6.22 13.05 19.78
CA GLU A 166 4.83 12.63 19.97
C GLU A 166 4.46 12.54 21.45
N LEU A 167 3.34 13.18 21.82
CA LEU A 167 2.81 13.22 23.18
C LEU A 167 2.04 11.94 23.56
N GLU A 168 1.92 11.70 24.86
CA GLU A 168 1.14 10.59 25.44
C GLU A 168 -0.38 10.68 25.23
N SER A 169 -0.89 11.84 24.80
CA SER A 169 -2.28 12.02 24.39
C SER A 169 -2.39 12.99 23.21
N GLY A 170 -3.34 12.72 22.31
CA GLY A 170 -3.46 13.41 21.02
C GLY A 170 -4.53 14.50 20.99
N THR A 171 -4.77 15.03 19.79
CA THR A 171 -5.87 15.97 19.47
C THR A 171 -7.22 15.37 19.86
N VAL A 172 -8.14 16.20 20.36
CA VAL A 172 -9.51 15.76 20.69
C VAL A 172 -10.49 16.15 19.59
N GLY A 173 -11.58 15.40 19.46
CA GLY A 173 -12.60 15.71 18.48
C GLY A 173 -13.87 14.89 18.63
N ALA A 174 -14.92 15.33 17.96
CA ALA A 174 -16.24 14.71 17.99
C ALA A 174 -16.96 14.87 16.65
N VAL A 175 -17.73 13.84 16.28
CA VAL A 175 -18.65 13.85 15.13
C VAL A 175 -20.01 13.36 15.62
N ALA A 176 -21.08 14.08 15.28
CA ALA A 176 -22.43 13.74 15.70
C ALA A 176 -23.42 13.80 14.54
N LEU A 177 -24.42 12.93 14.59
CA LEU A 177 -25.67 12.98 13.84
C LEU A 177 -26.81 13.16 14.84
N ASP A 178 -27.58 14.23 14.66
CA ASP A 178 -28.74 14.52 15.51
C ASP A 178 -30.04 13.90 15.00
N ILE A 179 -31.08 13.99 15.83
CA ILE A 179 -32.42 13.47 15.52
C ILE A 179 -33.11 14.19 14.34
N HIS A 180 -32.56 15.34 13.92
CA HIS A 180 -33.04 16.12 12.77
C HIS A 180 -32.37 15.68 11.47
N GLY A 181 -31.37 14.78 11.55
CA GLY A 181 -30.62 14.28 10.40
C GLY A 181 -29.45 15.17 10.01
N HIS A 182 -28.99 16.06 10.89
CA HIS A 182 -27.87 16.96 10.63
C HIS A 182 -26.57 16.40 11.21
N ILE A 183 -25.45 16.65 10.53
CA ILE A 183 -24.12 16.20 10.92
C ILE A 183 -23.25 17.41 11.25
N ALA A 184 -22.44 17.30 12.30
CA ALA A 184 -21.40 18.27 12.62
C ALA A 184 -20.12 17.57 13.07
N ALA A 185 -18.98 18.22 12.84
CA ALA A 185 -17.67 17.76 13.28
C ALA A 185 -16.92 18.91 13.99
N ALA A 186 -16.24 18.61 15.07
CA ALA A 186 -15.45 19.56 15.85
C ALA A 186 -14.14 18.92 16.31
N GLY A 187 -13.10 19.74 16.46
CA GLY A 187 -11.81 19.31 16.98
C GLY A 187 -11.07 20.44 17.67
N SER A 188 -10.21 20.09 18.62
CA SER A 188 -9.34 21.03 19.35
C SER A 188 -7.98 20.40 19.64
N SER A 189 -6.91 21.18 19.54
CA SER A 189 -5.53 20.70 19.69
C SER A 189 -4.61 21.72 20.36
N GLY A 190 -3.66 21.21 21.13
CA GLY A 190 -2.44 21.91 21.53
C GLY A 190 -1.28 21.76 20.54
N GLY A 191 -1.43 20.94 19.49
CA GLY A 191 -0.38 20.65 18.51
C GLY A 191 0.70 19.71 19.03
N ILE A 192 1.85 19.65 18.34
CA ILE A 192 2.99 18.80 18.72
C ILE A 192 3.88 19.48 19.77
N ALA A 193 4.51 18.69 20.65
CA ALA A 193 5.45 19.23 21.63
C ALA A 193 6.72 19.77 20.96
N GLY A 194 7.16 20.94 21.40
CA GLY A 194 8.33 21.63 20.84
C GLY A 194 8.05 22.28 19.48
N LYS A 195 6.78 22.47 19.11
CA LYS A 195 6.42 23.16 17.87
C LYS A 195 6.95 24.60 17.83
N GLU A 196 7.22 25.07 16.62
CA GLU A 196 7.46 26.49 16.36
C GLU A 196 6.23 27.32 16.70
N LYS A 197 6.45 28.54 17.19
CA LYS A 197 5.38 29.51 17.44
C LYS A 197 4.74 29.93 16.11
N GLY A 198 3.42 30.04 16.08
CA GLY A 198 2.65 30.31 14.86
C GLY A 198 2.33 29.07 14.01
N ARG A 199 2.68 27.86 14.45
CA ARG A 199 2.38 26.63 13.70
C ARG A 199 0.89 26.26 13.79
N VAL A 200 0.25 26.19 12.62
CA VAL A 200 -1.17 25.85 12.43
C VAL A 200 -1.36 24.38 12.04
N GLY A 201 -2.33 23.69 12.66
CA GLY A 201 -2.60 22.27 12.51
C GLY A 201 -3.72 21.85 11.62
N ASP A 202 -3.74 20.54 11.36
CA ASP A 202 -4.80 19.89 10.62
C ASP A 202 -6.17 20.10 11.29
N THR A 203 -6.20 20.17 12.63
CA THR A 203 -7.41 20.34 13.42
C THR A 203 -8.17 21.63 13.08
N ALA A 204 -7.45 22.73 12.85
CA ALA A 204 -8.03 24.02 12.50
C ALA A 204 -8.11 24.25 10.98
N LEU A 205 -7.97 23.21 10.16
CA LEU A 205 -8.01 23.28 8.69
C LEU A 205 -9.07 22.33 8.13
N LEU A 206 -10.12 22.92 7.55
CA LEU A 206 -11.18 22.19 6.84
C LEU A 206 -10.59 21.33 5.72
N GLY A 207 -10.96 20.07 5.69
CA GLY A 207 -10.53 19.08 4.71
C GLY A 207 -9.21 18.37 5.04
N ALA A 208 -8.44 18.85 6.02
CA ALA A 208 -7.28 18.16 6.56
C ALA A 208 -7.66 17.28 7.75
N GLY A 209 -7.88 17.90 8.92
CA GLY A 209 -8.21 17.20 10.16
C GLY A 209 -9.71 17.12 10.44
N LEU A 210 -10.53 18.00 9.85
CA LEU A 210 -11.98 18.05 10.06
C LEU A 210 -12.73 18.17 8.74
N PHE A 211 -13.88 17.50 8.63
CA PHE A 211 -14.81 17.68 7.52
C PHE A 211 -16.24 17.36 7.98
N ALA A 212 -17.24 18.10 7.51
CA ALA A 212 -18.63 17.70 7.61
C ALA A 212 -19.46 18.26 6.46
N ASP A 213 -20.38 17.45 5.94
CA ASP A 213 -21.44 17.84 5.01
C ASP A 213 -22.75 17.14 5.37
N ALA A 214 -23.76 17.21 4.49
CA ALA A 214 -25.06 16.57 4.72
C ALA A 214 -25.01 15.02 4.77
N LYS A 215 -23.89 14.39 4.39
CA LYS A 215 -23.76 12.94 4.24
C LYS A 215 -22.70 12.31 5.15
N LEU A 216 -21.69 13.07 5.54
CA LEU A 216 -20.50 12.56 6.22
C LEU A 216 -19.94 13.61 7.19
N GLY A 217 -19.47 13.16 8.35
CA GLY A 217 -18.59 13.91 9.24
C GLY A 217 -17.32 13.12 9.54
N VAL A 218 -16.19 13.81 9.68
CA VAL A 218 -14.86 13.24 9.91
C VAL A 218 -14.07 14.11 10.89
N ALA A 219 -13.41 13.47 11.85
CA ALA A 219 -12.40 14.10 12.70
C ALA A 219 -11.15 13.21 12.82
N CYS A 220 -9.98 13.82 12.67
CA CYS A 220 -8.68 13.16 12.67
C CYS A 220 -7.86 13.48 13.92
N SER A 221 -6.93 12.59 14.26
CA SER A 221 -5.89 12.80 15.26
C SER A 221 -4.57 12.18 14.77
N GLY A 222 -3.42 12.65 15.27
CA GLY A 222 -2.11 12.05 15.04
C GLY A 222 -1.07 13.05 14.57
N ALA A 223 -0.23 12.64 13.60
CA ALA A 223 0.84 13.47 13.04
C ALA A 223 0.26 14.60 12.16
N GLY A 224 -0.10 15.72 12.77
CA GLY A 224 -0.88 16.80 12.14
C GLY A 224 -0.29 17.36 10.84
N ASP A 225 1.03 17.51 10.73
CA ASP A 225 1.66 17.98 9.49
C ASP A 225 1.47 17.00 8.32
N GLU A 226 1.50 15.70 8.60
CA GLU A 226 1.27 14.69 7.56
C GLU A 226 -0.21 14.57 7.22
N ILE A 227 -1.10 14.67 8.21
CA ILE A 227 -2.56 14.74 7.98
C ILE A 227 -2.89 15.93 7.07
N LEU A 228 -2.23 17.06 7.28
CA LEU A 228 -2.35 18.26 6.46
C LEU A 228 -1.84 18.03 5.04
N ARG A 229 -0.62 17.50 4.85
CA ARG A 229 -0.07 17.17 3.51
C ARG A 229 -0.96 16.21 2.73
N GLN A 230 -1.58 15.27 3.42
CA GLN A 230 -2.41 14.23 2.81
C GLN A 230 -3.87 14.65 2.60
N LEU A 231 -4.32 15.78 3.18
CA LEU A 231 -5.73 16.20 3.22
C LEU A 231 -6.66 15.04 3.60
N LEU A 232 -6.33 14.36 4.72
CA LEU A 232 -6.88 13.05 5.05
C LEU A 232 -8.43 13.03 5.11
N ALA A 233 -9.05 14.02 5.75
CA ALA A 233 -10.51 14.10 5.84
C ALA A 233 -11.16 14.28 4.45
N THR A 234 -10.56 15.07 3.56
CA THR A 234 -11.04 15.24 2.17
C THR A 234 -10.90 13.96 1.36
N LYS A 235 -9.82 13.19 1.56
CA LYS A 235 -9.66 11.88 0.89
C LYS A 235 -10.80 10.93 1.24
N ILE A 236 -11.21 10.90 2.52
CA ILE A 236 -12.33 10.07 2.98
C ILE A 236 -13.64 10.58 2.37
N ALA A 237 -13.88 11.89 2.43
CA ALA A 237 -15.06 12.52 1.83
C ALA A 237 -15.18 12.21 0.32
N ASN A 238 -14.08 12.31 -0.42
CA ASN A 238 -14.03 12.00 -1.85
C ASN A 238 -14.27 10.52 -2.17
N GLN A 239 -13.86 9.60 -1.28
CA GLN A 239 -14.15 8.18 -1.46
C GLN A 239 -15.64 7.90 -1.20
N CYS A 240 -16.20 8.43 -0.12
CA CYS A 240 -17.63 8.32 0.15
C CYS A 240 -18.48 8.93 -0.98
N SER A 241 -18.07 10.07 -1.55
CA SER A 241 -18.78 10.70 -2.67
C SER A 241 -18.73 9.88 -3.97
N ARG A 242 -17.70 9.04 -4.13
CA ARG A 242 -17.56 8.06 -5.22
C ARG A 242 -18.32 6.74 -4.97
N GLY A 243 -19.06 6.63 -3.86
CA GLY A 243 -19.95 5.50 -3.58
C GLY A 243 -19.35 4.41 -2.69
N PHE A 244 -18.14 4.58 -2.15
CA PHE A 244 -17.62 3.68 -1.12
C PHE A 244 -18.40 3.85 0.20
N ASP A 245 -18.60 2.76 0.95
CA ASP A 245 -19.10 2.85 2.32
C ASP A 245 -18.03 3.43 3.27
N ILE A 246 -18.48 3.87 4.45
CA ILE A 246 -17.65 4.62 5.40
C ILE A 246 -16.47 3.79 5.93
N GLU A 247 -16.68 2.51 6.18
CA GLU A 247 -15.66 1.57 6.67
C GLU A 247 -14.55 1.40 5.62
N ASN A 248 -14.93 1.16 4.36
CA ASN A 248 -13.97 1.02 3.26
C ASN A 248 -13.26 2.33 2.93
N ALA A 249 -13.96 3.47 2.96
CA ALA A 249 -13.37 4.78 2.69
C ALA A 249 -12.32 5.18 3.74
N THR A 250 -12.68 5.05 5.02
CA THR A 250 -11.76 5.32 6.14
C THR A 250 -10.58 4.36 6.14
N ARG A 251 -10.82 3.05 5.96
CA ARG A 251 -9.77 2.04 5.83
C ARG A 251 -8.80 2.40 4.70
N ARG A 252 -9.27 2.54 3.46
CA ARG A 252 -8.37 2.86 2.33
C ARG A 252 -7.53 4.13 2.57
N ALA A 253 -8.13 5.18 3.12
CA ALA A 253 -7.42 6.43 3.42
C ALA A 253 -6.35 6.24 4.51
N VAL A 254 -6.68 5.53 5.59
CA VAL A 254 -5.74 5.25 6.70
C VAL A 254 -4.66 4.25 6.26
N SER A 255 -4.97 3.24 5.43
CA SER A 255 -3.99 2.34 4.80
C SER A 255 -2.96 3.13 3.99
N GLN A 256 -3.42 4.08 3.17
CA GLN A 256 -2.51 4.91 2.38
C GLN A 256 -1.67 5.82 3.27
N PHE A 257 -2.27 6.38 4.33
CA PHE A 257 -1.54 7.15 5.33
C PHE A 257 -0.46 6.32 6.03
N ALA A 258 -0.73 5.05 6.32
CA ALA A 258 0.20 4.15 7.02
C ALA A 258 1.56 4.03 6.30
N LEU A 259 1.59 4.22 4.97
CA LEU A 259 2.82 4.22 4.17
C LEU A 259 3.80 5.33 4.56
N THR A 260 3.33 6.39 5.23
CA THR A 260 4.18 7.47 5.75
C THR A 260 4.97 7.06 6.99
N GLY A 261 4.58 5.95 7.64
CA GLY A 261 5.16 5.49 8.90
C GLY A 261 4.84 6.39 10.10
N LYS A 262 3.92 7.35 9.97
CA LYS A 262 3.45 8.24 11.04
C LYS A 262 2.12 7.74 11.63
N PRO A 263 1.82 8.04 12.91
CA PRO A 263 0.53 7.70 13.48
C PRO A 263 -0.58 8.61 12.94
N CYS A 264 -1.73 8.02 12.66
CA CYS A 264 -2.99 8.71 12.53
C CYS A 264 -4.11 7.88 13.12
N ALA A 265 -5.19 8.57 13.44
CA ALA A 265 -6.47 7.97 13.72
C ALA A 265 -7.59 8.86 13.16
N VAL A 266 -8.71 8.22 12.83
CA VAL A 266 -9.88 8.87 12.26
C VAL A 266 -11.14 8.31 12.92
N VAL A 267 -12.04 9.21 13.30
CA VAL A 267 -13.45 8.88 13.51
C VAL A 267 -14.28 9.47 12.38
N ALA A 268 -15.20 8.69 11.85
CA ALA A 268 -16.12 9.16 10.81
C ALA A 268 -17.54 8.66 11.08
N LEU A 269 -18.53 9.44 10.63
CA LEU A 269 -19.95 9.13 10.79
C LEU A 269 -20.72 9.53 9.53
N ASP A 270 -21.64 8.69 9.06
CA ASP A 270 -22.50 8.98 7.90
C ASP A 270 -23.95 9.34 8.26
N SER A 271 -24.68 9.87 7.27
CA SER A 271 -26.10 10.25 7.38
C SER A 271 -27.08 9.10 7.67
N ARG A 272 -26.62 7.84 7.65
CA ARG A 272 -27.43 6.67 8.09
C ARG A 272 -27.23 6.39 9.58
N GLY A 273 -26.26 7.03 10.22
CA GLY A 273 -25.90 6.81 11.61
C GLY A 273 -24.83 5.73 11.80
N GLU A 274 -24.25 5.21 10.71
CA GLU A 274 -23.12 4.30 10.77
C GLU A 274 -21.83 5.09 11.02
N PHE A 275 -20.92 4.53 11.81
CA PHE A 275 -19.65 5.16 12.12
C PHE A 275 -18.48 4.19 11.93
N SER A 276 -17.30 4.74 11.67
CA SER A 276 -16.05 4.01 11.54
C SER A 276 -14.96 4.65 12.39
N MET A 277 -14.10 3.81 12.95
CA MET A 277 -12.90 4.16 13.71
C MET A 277 -11.72 3.45 13.09
N GLN A 278 -10.71 4.20 12.65
CA GLN A 278 -9.50 3.61 12.07
C GLN A 278 -8.27 4.27 12.68
N SER A 279 -7.23 3.49 13.02
CA SER A 279 -6.00 4.01 13.61
C SER A 279 -4.79 3.18 13.18
N THR A 280 -3.69 3.88 12.85
CA THR A 280 -2.33 3.31 12.75
C THR A 280 -1.52 3.51 14.04
N ALA A 281 -2.04 4.30 14.97
CA ALA A 281 -1.41 4.56 16.25
C ALA A 281 -1.64 3.39 17.23
N ARG A 282 -0.69 3.19 18.14
CA ARG A 282 -0.74 2.10 19.14
C ARG A 282 -1.95 2.19 20.06
N LEU A 283 -2.33 3.39 20.46
CA LEU A 283 -3.51 3.65 21.27
C LEU A 283 -4.37 4.72 20.61
N PHE A 284 -5.68 4.48 20.61
CA PHE A 284 -6.68 5.45 20.21
C PHE A 284 -7.84 5.44 21.20
N SER A 285 -8.00 6.54 21.93
CA SER A 285 -9.06 6.67 22.94
C SER A 285 -10.34 7.18 22.28
N THR A 286 -11.42 6.42 22.39
CA THR A 286 -12.70 6.73 21.75
C THR A 286 -13.88 6.50 22.69
N ALA A 287 -14.96 7.21 22.43
CA ALA A 287 -16.25 7.02 23.09
C ALA A 287 -17.36 7.18 22.07
N SER A 288 -18.30 6.22 22.00
CA SER A 288 -19.32 6.19 20.96
C SER A 288 -20.68 5.75 21.49
N ALA A 289 -21.75 6.22 20.87
CA ALA A 289 -23.12 5.81 21.17
C ALA A 289 -24.02 6.06 19.95
N SER A 290 -25.07 5.25 19.78
CA SER A 290 -26.09 5.50 18.75
C SER A 290 -27.48 5.06 19.19
N SER A 291 -28.50 5.34 18.38
CA SER A 291 -29.85 4.79 18.57
C SER A 291 -29.88 3.26 18.59
N ASN A 292 -28.91 2.59 17.95
CA ASN A 292 -28.85 1.14 17.80
C ASN A 292 -27.76 0.46 18.64
N HIS A 293 -26.82 1.23 19.21
CA HIS A 293 -25.67 0.73 19.97
C HIS A 293 -25.58 1.42 21.33
N GLN A 294 -25.35 0.65 22.40
CA GLN A 294 -25.18 1.22 23.73
C GLN A 294 -23.90 2.08 23.80
N PRO A 295 -23.85 3.05 24.75
CA PRO A 295 -22.65 3.84 25.00
C PRO A 295 -21.44 2.94 25.32
N THR A 296 -20.34 3.15 24.60
CA THR A 296 -19.07 2.46 24.82
C THR A 296 -17.95 3.49 24.96
N VAL A 297 -17.01 3.21 25.86
CA VAL A 297 -15.72 3.90 25.95
C VAL A 297 -14.66 2.84 25.71
N ASP A 298 -13.78 3.08 24.75
CA ASP A 298 -12.78 2.12 24.35
C ASP A 298 -11.39 2.77 24.28
N MET A 299 -10.37 1.95 24.48
CA MET A 299 -9.02 2.29 24.05
C MET A 299 -8.64 1.27 23.00
N SER A 300 -9.01 1.61 21.77
CA SER A 300 -8.74 0.72 20.66
C SER A 300 -7.24 0.73 20.37
N CYS A 301 -6.64 -0.45 20.32
CA CYS A 301 -5.35 -0.64 19.69
C CYS A 301 -5.46 -0.36 18.17
N THR A 302 -4.32 -0.23 17.49
CA THR A 302 -4.26 -0.08 16.04
C THR A 302 -5.28 -1.00 15.33
N THR A 303 -6.21 -0.43 14.57
CA THR A 303 -7.17 -1.20 13.76
C THR A 303 -6.50 -1.81 12.53
N TYR A 304 -5.28 -1.37 12.28
CA TYR A 304 -4.35 -1.96 11.35
C TYR A 304 -3.45 -2.95 12.09
N PRO A 305 -3.24 -4.18 11.57
CA PRO A 305 -2.02 -4.88 11.95
C PRO A 305 -0.87 -3.91 11.67
N VAL A 306 0.12 -3.83 12.56
CA VAL A 306 1.40 -3.18 12.22
C VAL A 306 1.82 -3.83 10.91
N LEU A 307 1.60 -3.14 9.79
CA LEU A 307 1.80 -3.75 8.49
C LEU A 307 3.27 -4.15 8.43
N PRO A 308 3.61 -5.33 7.90
CA PRO A 308 5.00 -5.71 7.78
C PRO A 308 5.71 -4.63 6.96
N GLN A 309 6.53 -3.84 7.65
CA GLN A 309 7.26 -2.77 7.01
C GLN A 309 8.55 -3.36 6.48
N HIS A 310 9.03 -2.81 5.36
CA HIS A 310 10.20 -3.39 4.68
C HIS A 310 9.93 -4.86 4.35
N VAL A 311 8.84 -5.10 3.61
CA VAL A 311 8.42 -6.41 3.12
C VAL A 311 9.60 -7.09 2.43
N PHE A 312 9.88 -8.32 2.83
CA PHE A 312 10.94 -9.11 2.23
C PHE A 312 10.46 -10.44 1.65
N PHE A 313 9.21 -10.82 1.88
CA PHE A 313 8.59 -12.00 1.32
C PHE A 313 7.10 -11.76 1.08
N TYR A 314 6.58 -12.31 -0.01
CA TYR A 314 5.14 -12.46 -0.20
C TYR A 314 4.87 -13.61 -1.17
N ASP A 315 3.74 -14.26 -0.98
CA ASP A 315 3.21 -15.29 -1.89
C ASP A 315 1.70 -15.07 -2.12
N GLN A 316 0.97 -16.10 -2.52
CA GLN A 316 -0.49 -15.99 -2.72
C GLN A 316 -1.27 -15.82 -1.40
N GLN A 317 -0.74 -16.32 -0.29
CA GLN A 317 -1.43 -16.42 1.00
C GLN A 317 -0.96 -15.36 2.00
N ILE A 318 0.35 -15.11 2.06
CA ILE A 318 0.98 -14.28 3.09
C ILE A 318 1.87 -13.17 2.53
N LEU A 319 2.12 -12.19 3.38
CA LEU A 319 3.09 -11.12 3.20
C LEU A 319 3.88 -10.99 4.50
N ALA A 320 5.21 -10.96 4.42
CA ALA A 320 6.10 -10.88 5.57
C ALA A 320 7.15 -9.77 5.43
N GLY A 321 7.43 -9.11 6.54
CA GLY A 321 8.30 -7.94 6.65
C GLY A 321 8.80 -7.77 8.08
N LEU A 322 9.82 -6.95 8.28
CA LEU A 322 10.41 -6.76 9.59
C LEU A 322 9.54 -5.87 10.49
N SER A 323 9.45 -6.22 11.77
CA SER A 323 8.69 -5.44 12.76
C SER A 323 9.41 -4.13 13.07
N ARG A 324 8.65 -3.03 13.12
CA ARG A 324 9.09 -1.76 13.72
C ARG A 324 8.97 -1.72 15.24
N TYR A 325 8.31 -2.72 15.81
CA TYR A 325 8.13 -2.90 17.25
C TYR A 325 8.66 -4.27 17.69
N PRO A 326 9.94 -4.57 17.42
CA PRO A 326 10.51 -5.86 17.78
C PRO A 326 10.63 -6.00 19.30
N THR A 327 10.36 -7.19 19.83
CA THR A 327 10.83 -7.62 21.15
C THR A 327 12.26 -8.14 21.09
N THR A 328 12.75 -8.48 19.89
CA THR A 328 14.14 -8.89 19.65
C THR A 328 14.56 -8.61 18.20
N ARG A 329 15.87 -8.54 17.95
CA ARG A 329 16.41 -8.22 16.63
C ARG A 329 15.91 -9.20 15.57
N GLY A 330 15.40 -8.65 14.46
CA GLY A 330 14.98 -9.45 13.31
C GLY A 330 13.59 -10.07 13.42
N GLN A 331 12.80 -9.73 14.44
CA GLN A 331 11.41 -10.16 14.54
C GLN A 331 10.65 -9.75 13.27
N ALA A 332 10.04 -10.73 12.60
CA ALA A 332 9.25 -10.54 11.41
C ALA A 332 7.76 -10.63 11.72
N LEU A 333 6.98 -9.74 11.13
CA LEU A 333 5.52 -9.80 11.11
C LEU A 333 5.09 -10.46 9.82
N VAL A 334 4.15 -11.39 9.93
CA VAL A 334 3.56 -12.12 8.81
C VAL A 334 2.06 -11.89 8.84
N ASN A 335 1.50 -11.53 7.69
CA ASN A 335 0.10 -11.18 7.52
C ASN A 335 -0.53 -12.03 6.41
N LEU A 336 -1.72 -12.54 6.67
CA LEU A 336 -2.59 -13.09 5.62
C LEU A 336 -2.99 -11.98 4.66
N ARG A 337 -2.96 -12.26 3.36
CA ARG A 337 -3.32 -11.29 2.32
C ARG A 337 -4.84 -11.06 2.22
N GLN A 338 -5.64 -12.00 2.69
CA GLN A 338 -7.10 -11.90 2.70
C GLN A 338 -7.56 -11.07 3.92
N PRO A 339 -8.16 -9.88 3.73
CA PRO A 339 -8.60 -9.04 4.84
C PRO A 339 -9.70 -9.71 5.66
N GLY A 340 -9.61 -9.61 6.99
CA GLY A 340 -10.65 -10.11 7.90
C GLY A 340 -10.69 -11.62 8.11
N VAL A 341 -9.76 -12.37 7.51
CA VAL A 341 -9.64 -13.83 7.69
C VAL A 341 -8.74 -14.13 8.89
N HIS A 342 -9.11 -15.16 9.66
CA HIS A 342 -8.37 -15.67 10.81
C HIS A 342 -7.57 -16.94 10.42
N LEU A 343 -6.43 -17.19 11.06
CA LEU A 343 -5.53 -18.29 10.71
C LEU A 343 -6.26 -19.65 10.67
N PHE A 344 -7.03 -19.98 11.72
CA PHE A 344 -7.77 -21.24 11.81
C PHE A 344 -9.15 -21.23 11.12
N SER A 345 -9.49 -20.14 10.42
CA SER A 345 -10.70 -20.06 9.58
C SER A 345 -10.41 -20.35 8.10
N LEU A 346 -9.14 -20.41 7.70
CA LEU A 346 -8.72 -20.90 6.40
C LEU A 346 -9.19 -22.34 6.22
N ASP A 347 -9.50 -22.74 4.98
CA ASP A 347 -9.61 -24.17 4.71
C ASP A 347 -8.28 -24.88 4.97
N ARG A 348 -8.35 -26.20 5.12
CA ARG A 348 -7.22 -27.03 5.55
C ARG A 348 -6.03 -26.93 4.59
N GLU A 349 -6.27 -26.86 3.29
CA GLU A 349 -5.19 -26.79 2.28
C GLU A 349 -4.45 -25.45 2.39
N ASN A 350 -5.19 -24.34 2.41
CA ASN A 350 -4.64 -23.01 2.57
C ASN A 350 -3.90 -22.83 3.92
N PHE A 351 -4.42 -23.42 5.00
CA PHE A 351 -3.71 -23.41 6.29
C PHE A 351 -2.34 -24.12 6.19
N LEU A 352 -2.28 -25.30 5.57
CA LEU A 352 -1.04 -26.05 5.43
C LEU A 352 -0.03 -25.32 4.52
N GLU A 353 -0.50 -24.66 3.45
CA GLU A 353 0.34 -23.79 2.62
C GLU A 353 0.94 -22.64 3.44
N VAL A 354 0.12 -21.93 4.22
CA VAL A 354 0.58 -20.86 5.12
C VAL A 354 1.65 -21.38 6.09
N MET A 355 1.43 -22.54 6.70
CA MET A 355 2.39 -23.14 7.63
C MET A 355 3.70 -23.55 6.96
N SER A 356 3.65 -23.97 5.69
CA SER A 356 4.83 -24.26 4.88
C SER A 356 5.64 -22.98 4.62
N SER A 357 4.99 -21.89 4.20
CA SER A 357 5.65 -20.60 4.00
C SER A 357 6.23 -20.04 5.30
N ILE A 358 5.57 -20.24 6.44
CA ILE A 358 6.11 -19.87 7.77
C ILE A 358 7.39 -20.64 8.07
N LYS A 359 7.44 -21.96 7.84
CA LYS A 359 8.65 -22.76 8.06
C LYS A 359 9.81 -22.24 7.22
N TYR A 360 9.55 -21.99 5.94
CA TYR A 360 10.53 -21.44 5.02
C TYR A 360 11.07 -20.07 5.50
N LEU A 361 10.19 -19.17 5.94
CA LEU A 361 10.57 -17.86 6.46
C LEU A 361 11.39 -17.97 7.76
N ALA A 362 10.98 -18.84 8.67
CA ALA A 362 11.70 -19.08 9.93
C ALA A 362 13.12 -19.60 9.67
N LEU A 363 13.30 -20.53 8.73
CA LEU A 363 14.63 -21.01 8.32
C LEU A 363 15.47 -19.93 7.62
N THR A 364 14.83 -19.04 6.86
CA THR A 364 15.52 -17.91 6.21
C THR A 364 16.04 -16.92 7.25
N LEU A 365 15.20 -16.54 8.22
CA LEU A 365 15.58 -15.65 9.33
C LEU A 365 16.63 -16.29 10.24
N HIS A 366 16.50 -17.59 10.52
CA HIS A 366 17.49 -18.39 11.24
C HIS A 366 18.88 -18.23 10.62
N ASN A 367 18.98 -18.45 9.31
CA ASN A 367 20.25 -18.35 8.57
C ASN A 367 20.78 -16.91 8.50
N PHE A 368 19.91 -15.94 8.22
CA PHE A 368 20.32 -14.54 8.05
C PHE A 368 20.83 -13.92 9.37
N TYR A 369 20.11 -14.12 10.47
CA TYR A 369 20.50 -13.59 11.78
C TYR A 369 21.46 -14.50 12.55
N ASN A 370 21.80 -15.68 12.00
CA ASN A 370 22.69 -16.67 12.62
C ASN A 370 22.26 -17.02 14.06
N VAL A 371 20.95 -17.19 14.26
CA VAL A 371 20.37 -17.61 15.54
C VAL A 371 20.23 -19.12 15.62
N GLY A 372 20.23 -19.70 16.81
CA GLY A 372 20.03 -21.13 16.98
C GLY A 372 18.65 -21.59 16.50
N ARG A 373 17.60 -20.81 16.79
CA ARG A 373 16.19 -21.16 16.50
C ARG A 373 15.32 -19.91 16.30
N CYS A 374 14.13 -20.12 15.76
CA CYS A 374 13.05 -19.11 15.72
C CYS A 374 11.81 -19.64 16.44
N ALA A 375 11.04 -18.74 17.06
CA ALA A 375 9.71 -19.03 17.58
C ALA A 375 8.61 -18.50 16.65
N LEU A 376 7.41 -19.05 16.79
CA LEU A 376 6.18 -18.54 16.17
C LEU A 376 5.21 -18.14 17.26
N VAL A 377 4.59 -16.96 17.11
CA VAL A 377 3.52 -16.51 18.00
C VAL A 377 2.34 -16.02 17.17
N SER A 378 1.17 -16.61 17.39
CA SER A 378 -0.09 -16.24 16.74
C SER A 378 -1.22 -16.14 17.75
N GLU A 379 -2.04 -15.11 17.63
CA GLU A 379 -3.30 -14.96 18.36
C GLU A 379 -4.48 -15.63 17.64
N GLY A 380 -4.20 -16.36 16.55
CA GLY A 380 -5.22 -16.95 15.69
C GLY A 380 -5.90 -15.95 14.75
N ASN A 381 -5.53 -14.67 14.77
CA ASN A 381 -5.97 -13.68 13.79
C ASN A 381 -5.13 -13.80 12.49
N GLY A 382 -5.29 -12.85 11.56
CA GLY A 382 -4.55 -12.85 10.30
C GLY A 382 -3.11 -12.32 10.39
N SER A 383 -2.56 -12.13 11.59
CA SER A 383 -1.23 -11.55 11.83
C SER A 383 -0.48 -12.38 12.86
N PHE A 384 0.77 -12.72 12.59
CA PHE A 384 1.58 -13.52 13.52
C PHE A 384 3.06 -13.13 13.42
N SER A 385 3.82 -13.45 14.46
CA SER A 385 5.24 -13.09 14.58
C SER A 385 6.14 -14.30 14.46
N ILE A 386 7.19 -14.19 13.63
CA ILE A 386 8.35 -15.08 13.68
C ILE A 386 9.45 -14.37 14.44
N VAL A 387 9.94 -14.98 15.52
CA VAL A 387 10.82 -14.35 16.51
C VAL A 387 12.17 -15.07 16.51
N PRO A 388 13.24 -14.49 15.95
CA PRO A 388 14.60 -15.04 16.07
C PRO A 388 15.05 -15.07 17.53
N LEU A 389 15.50 -16.22 18.02
CA LEU A 389 15.86 -16.39 19.44
C LEU A 389 17.37 -16.25 19.63
N HIS A 390 17.78 -15.06 20.05
CA HIS A 390 19.18 -14.68 20.23
C HIS A 390 19.75 -15.13 21.57
N GLY A 391 21.08 -15.26 21.64
CA GLY A 391 21.79 -15.59 22.87
C GLY A 391 21.78 -17.07 23.27
N LEU A 392 21.32 -17.95 22.38
CA LEU A 392 21.27 -19.39 22.58
C LEU A 392 22.45 -20.09 21.91
N GLU A 393 22.98 -21.13 22.56
CA GLU A 393 24.02 -21.98 21.98
C GLU A 393 23.43 -22.98 20.97
N LYS A 394 24.30 -23.65 20.20
CA LYS A 394 23.87 -24.69 19.24
C LYS A 394 23.36 -25.95 19.94
N SER A 395 23.89 -26.28 21.12
CA SER A 395 23.37 -27.34 21.98
C SER A 395 22.15 -26.84 22.74
N TRP A 396 21.11 -27.67 22.83
CA TRP A 396 19.92 -27.32 23.60
C TRP A 396 20.23 -27.32 25.11
N GLU A 397 19.77 -26.27 25.79
CA GLU A 397 19.70 -26.17 27.24
C GLU A 397 18.34 -25.55 27.62
N ALA A 398 17.74 -26.06 28.70
CA ALA A 398 16.45 -25.57 29.14
C ALA A 398 16.54 -24.11 29.63
N VAL A 399 15.72 -23.23 29.08
CA VAL A 399 15.59 -21.83 29.52
C VAL A 399 14.16 -21.61 29.98
N THR A 400 13.97 -21.29 31.26
CA THR A 400 12.66 -21.09 31.88
C THR A 400 12.52 -19.68 32.45
N SER A 401 11.31 -19.13 32.38
CA SER A 401 10.97 -17.86 33.02
C SER A 401 10.50 -18.10 34.46
N ASN A 402 10.91 -17.23 35.39
CA ASN A 402 10.37 -17.21 36.75
C ASN A 402 9.06 -16.41 36.86
N GLU A 403 8.71 -15.66 35.81
CA GLU A 403 7.50 -14.85 35.77
C GLU A 403 6.29 -15.73 35.44
N LYS A 404 5.29 -15.69 36.32
CA LYS A 404 4.02 -16.40 36.13
C LYS A 404 2.90 -15.43 35.81
N GLU A 405 2.01 -15.82 34.90
CA GLU A 405 0.83 -15.03 34.57
C GLU A 405 -0.42 -15.91 34.43
N PHE A 406 -1.59 -15.34 34.73
CA PHE A 406 -2.86 -16.02 34.51
C PHE A 406 -3.92 -15.01 34.07
N GLN A 407 -4.59 -15.32 32.96
CA GLN A 407 -5.67 -14.52 32.39
C GLN A 407 -6.91 -15.38 32.20
N GLU A 408 -8.02 -14.98 32.84
CA GLU A 408 -9.31 -15.64 32.64
C GLU A 408 -9.93 -15.28 31.28
N THR A 409 -9.74 -14.03 30.85
CA THR A 409 -10.22 -13.49 29.56
C THR A 409 -9.07 -12.84 28.81
N PHE A 410 -9.11 -12.91 27.48
CA PHE A 410 -8.08 -12.36 26.58
C PHE A 410 -7.86 -10.85 26.80
N GLN A 411 -6.64 -10.46 27.17
CA GLN A 411 -6.25 -9.07 27.41
C GLN A 411 -5.66 -8.36 26.19
N GLY A 412 -5.75 -8.96 25.00
CA GLY A 412 -5.17 -8.38 23.78
C GLY A 412 -3.80 -8.94 23.39
N TYR A 413 -3.31 -9.99 24.07
CA TYR A 413 -2.07 -10.70 23.71
C TYR A 413 -2.10 -12.16 24.17
N VAL A 414 -1.18 -12.97 23.63
CA VAL A 414 -0.86 -14.32 24.12
C VAL A 414 0.62 -14.40 24.53
N SER A 415 0.93 -15.27 25.47
CA SER A 415 2.33 -15.58 25.85
C SER A 415 2.53 -17.06 26.16
N SER A 416 3.79 -17.49 26.12
CA SER A 416 4.21 -18.83 26.50
C SER A 416 4.51 -19.02 27.99
N ARG A 417 4.40 -17.96 28.80
CA ARG A 417 4.73 -17.99 30.24
C ARG A 417 3.83 -18.96 30.99
N ASP A 418 4.40 -19.63 31.99
CA ASP A 418 3.64 -20.52 32.87
C ASP A 418 2.64 -19.76 33.76
N GLY A 419 1.52 -20.40 34.04
CA GLY A 419 0.58 -19.98 35.06
C GLY A 419 0.88 -20.54 36.45
N PRO A 420 0.15 -20.08 37.48
CA PRO A 420 0.09 -20.79 38.75
C PRO A 420 -0.49 -22.19 38.55
N ALA A 421 -0.12 -23.12 39.44
CA ALA A 421 -0.65 -24.49 39.38
C ALA A 421 -2.19 -24.46 39.49
N MET A 422 -2.86 -25.00 38.49
CA MET A 422 -4.31 -25.06 38.44
C MET A 422 -4.84 -26.12 39.41
N ASP A 423 -5.96 -25.80 40.06
CA ASP A 423 -6.69 -26.74 40.89
C ASP A 423 -7.08 -28.01 40.10
N SER A 424 -6.94 -29.18 40.72
CA SER A 424 -7.12 -30.48 40.05
C SER A 424 -8.58 -30.73 39.63
N GLU A 425 -9.56 -30.20 40.36
CA GLU A 425 -10.98 -30.30 40.00
C GLU A 425 -11.27 -29.41 38.78
N ARG A 426 -10.76 -28.17 38.80
CA ARG A 426 -10.88 -27.25 37.65
C ARG A 426 -10.24 -27.82 36.39
N LEU A 427 -9.04 -28.38 36.51
CA LEU A 427 -8.33 -29.02 35.39
C LEU A 427 -9.13 -30.20 34.83
N ALA A 428 -9.76 -31.01 35.70
CA ALA A 428 -10.59 -32.14 35.29
C ALA A 428 -11.88 -31.69 34.59
N GLN A 429 -12.50 -30.60 35.03
CA GLN A 429 -13.68 -30.01 34.38
C GLN A 429 -13.36 -29.52 32.97
N ILE A 430 -12.28 -28.74 32.81
CA ILE A 430 -11.81 -28.25 31.50
C ILE A 430 -11.49 -29.44 30.58
N ALA A 431 -10.81 -30.48 31.10
CA ALA A 431 -10.52 -31.69 30.34
C ALA A 431 -11.80 -32.42 29.88
N ALA A 432 -12.84 -32.46 30.72
CA ALA A 432 -14.11 -33.08 30.38
C ALA A 432 -14.82 -32.31 29.25
N THR A 433 -14.84 -30.97 29.30
CA THR A 433 -15.39 -30.13 28.24
C THR A 433 -14.73 -30.39 26.90
N ILE A 434 -13.39 -30.44 26.85
CA ILE A 434 -12.67 -30.71 25.59
C ILE A 434 -12.93 -32.13 25.11
N ARG A 435 -12.92 -33.13 26.01
CA ARG A 435 -13.19 -34.54 25.64
C ARG A 435 -14.58 -34.77 25.09
N GLN A 436 -15.57 -34.02 25.59
CA GLN A 436 -16.94 -34.07 25.07
C GLN A 436 -16.98 -33.64 23.60
N GLU A 437 -16.20 -32.63 23.22
CA GLU A 437 -16.10 -32.15 21.84
C GLU A 437 -15.19 -33.03 20.96
N THR A 438 -14.11 -33.59 21.51
CA THR A 438 -13.18 -34.44 20.75
C THR A 438 -13.66 -35.88 20.61
N GLY A 439 -14.61 -36.31 21.44
CA GLY A 439 -15.09 -37.69 21.50
C GLY A 439 -14.08 -38.67 22.11
N LEU A 440 -13.07 -38.18 22.84
CA LEU A 440 -12.02 -39.04 23.40
C LEU A 440 -12.52 -39.82 24.63
N GLU A 441 -12.59 -41.15 24.49
CA GLU A 441 -12.95 -42.09 25.57
C GLU A 441 -11.75 -42.96 26.01
N LYS A 442 -11.90 -43.68 27.13
CA LYS A 442 -10.90 -44.65 27.61
C LYS A 442 -11.15 -46.03 26.98
N PRO A 443 -10.11 -46.89 26.80
CA PRO A 443 -8.70 -46.68 27.17
C PRO A 443 -7.95 -45.79 26.17
N TRP A 444 -6.99 -45.01 26.66
CA TRP A 444 -6.15 -44.15 25.82
C TRP A 444 -5.08 -44.95 25.08
N ASN A 445 -4.69 -44.47 23.90
CA ASN A 445 -3.58 -45.05 23.16
C ASN A 445 -2.23 -44.60 23.74
N HIS A 446 -1.55 -45.51 24.44
CA HIS A 446 -0.23 -45.29 25.04
C HIS A 446 0.95 -45.67 24.13
N HIS A 447 0.70 -45.91 22.84
CA HIS A 447 1.76 -46.22 21.88
C HIS A 447 2.68 -45.01 21.66
N PHE A 448 3.96 -45.21 21.97
CA PHE A 448 5.07 -44.30 21.70
C PHE A 448 5.93 -44.91 20.59
N LYS A 449 6.34 -44.09 19.63
CA LYS A 449 7.05 -44.50 18.42
C LYS A 449 8.57 -44.31 18.51
N GLY A 450 9.05 -43.57 19.52
CA GLY A 450 10.47 -43.38 19.77
C GLY A 450 11.09 -44.48 20.66
N ASP A 451 12.28 -44.20 21.19
CA ASP A 451 12.99 -45.10 22.11
C ASP A 451 12.24 -45.30 23.45
N HIS A 452 11.91 -46.54 23.81
CA HIS A 452 11.26 -46.85 25.08
C HIS A 452 12.10 -46.47 26.32
N GLY A 453 13.42 -46.30 26.17
CA GLY A 453 14.31 -45.77 27.22
C GLY A 453 14.26 -44.26 27.41
N ASP A 454 13.54 -43.53 26.57
CA ASP A 454 13.49 -42.08 26.58
C ASP A 454 12.84 -41.54 27.87
N SER A 455 13.65 -40.83 28.66
CA SER A 455 13.25 -40.26 29.95
C SER A 455 12.62 -38.87 29.87
N ASN A 456 12.48 -38.29 28.67
CA ASN A 456 11.85 -37.00 28.44
C ASN A 456 10.42 -36.96 29.00
N LEU A 457 10.01 -35.82 29.55
CA LEU A 457 8.70 -35.62 30.18
C LEU A 457 7.54 -36.02 29.25
N PHE A 458 7.57 -35.57 27.99
CA PHE A 458 6.49 -35.83 27.04
C PHE A 458 6.47 -37.28 26.57
N ALA A 459 7.64 -37.91 26.38
CA ALA A 459 7.73 -39.34 26.06
C ALA A 459 7.06 -40.21 27.14
N ARG A 460 7.30 -39.88 28.42
CA ARG A 460 6.69 -40.55 29.57
C ARG A 460 5.17 -40.30 29.68
N LEU A 461 4.70 -39.09 29.34
CA LEU A 461 3.27 -38.77 29.28
C LEU A 461 2.56 -39.55 28.17
N VAL A 462 3.16 -39.64 26.97
CA VAL A 462 2.62 -40.42 25.85
C VAL A 462 2.44 -41.88 26.26
N ARG A 463 3.45 -42.48 26.90
CA ARG A 463 3.43 -43.86 27.42
C ARG A 463 2.52 -44.09 28.64
N GLY A 464 1.99 -43.03 29.24
CA GLY A 464 1.10 -43.15 30.40
C GLY A 464 1.79 -43.46 31.72
N GLU A 465 3.09 -43.21 31.83
CA GLU A 465 3.88 -43.41 33.05
C GLU A 465 3.65 -42.32 34.11
N LEU A 466 3.11 -41.18 33.68
CA LEU A 466 2.85 -40.01 34.51
C LEU A 466 1.37 -39.64 34.49
N PRO A 467 0.83 -39.04 35.58
CA PRO A 467 -0.51 -38.47 35.58
C PRO A 467 -0.66 -37.44 34.45
N GLN A 468 -1.75 -37.54 33.69
CA GLN A 468 -1.97 -36.68 32.53
C GLN A 468 -3.45 -36.31 32.36
N SER A 469 -3.67 -35.09 31.90
CA SER A 469 -4.99 -34.59 31.48
C SER A 469 -5.12 -34.66 29.97
N ARG A 470 -5.09 -35.87 29.40
CA ARG A 470 -5.18 -36.11 27.94
C ARG A 470 -6.54 -35.68 27.40
N VAL A 471 -6.59 -34.89 26.34
CA VAL A 471 -7.84 -34.32 25.80
C VAL A 471 -8.11 -34.67 24.34
N TRP A 472 -7.08 -35.04 23.59
CA TRP A 472 -7.19 -35.45 22.19
C TRP A 472 -6.03 -36.36 21.81
N GLU A 473 -6.23 -37.24 20.83
CA GLU A 473 -5.17 -38.06 20.24
C GLU A 473 -5.52 -38.53 18.83
N ASP A 474 -4.49 -38.80 18.03
CA ASP A 474 -4.60 -39.52 16.77
C ASP A 474 -3.51 -40.62 16.68
N LYS A 475 -3.24 -41.14 15.47
CA LYS A 475 -2.23 -42.18 15.22
C LYS A 475 -0.79 -41.70 15.42
N GLU A 476 -0.55 -40.40 15.30
CA GLU A 476 0.77 -39.77 15.24
C GLU A 476 1.03 -38.82 16.42
N HIS A 477 -0.01 -38.35 17.11
CA HIS A 477 0.05 -37.27 18.11
C HIS A 477 -0.85 -37.51 19.32
N VAL A 478 -0.56 -36.77 20.38
CA VAL A 478 -1.31 -36.74 21.64
C VAL A 478 -1.38 -35.29 22.14
N ALA A 479 -2.51 -34.89 22.71
CA ALA A 479 -2.64 -33.60 23.37
C ALA A 479 -3.14 -33.72 24.81
N PHE A 480 -2.60 -32.87 25.69
CA PHE A 480 -2.93 -32.81 27.11
C PHE A 480 -2.98 -31.37 27.61
N LEU A 481 -3.75 -31.14 28.67
CA LEU A 481 -3.74 -29.87 29.39
C LEU A 481 -2.50 -29.78 30.29
N THR A 482 -1.85 -28.62 30.28
CA THR A 482 -0.81 -28.29 31.27
C THR A 482 -1.44 -27.90 32.60
N PRO A 483 -0.92 -28.38 33.75
CA PRO A 483 -1.35 -27.89 35.06
C PRO A 483 -0.89 -26.44 35.32
N PHE A 484 0.03 -25.90 34.51
CA PHE A 484 0.54 -24.53 34.60
C PHE A 484 -0.03 -23.65 33.48
N ALA A 485 -1.30 -23.86 33.11
CA ALA A 485 -1.96 -23.06 32.08
C ALA A 485 -2.09 -21.59 32.53
N ASN A 486 -1.64 -20.65 31.69
CA ASN A 486 -1.86 -19.22 31.90
C ASN A 486 -3.25 -18.74 31.42
N THR A 487 -4.02 -19.59 30.73
CA THR A 487 -5.38 -19.32 30.24
C THR A 487 -6.21 -20.61 30.29
N PRO A 488 -7.52 -20.57 30.56
CA PRO A 488 -8.36 -21.77 30.51
C PRO A 488 -8.29 -22.48 29.15
N GLY A 489 -8.07 -23.80 29.17
CA GLY A 489 -8.01 -24.62 27.96
C GLY A 489 -6.67 -24.61 27.21
N PHE A 490 -5.62 -23.99 27.78
CA PHE A 490 -4.25 -24.10 27.26
C PHE A 490 -3.85 -25.57 27.08
N THR A 491 -3.67 -25.98 25.82
CA THR A 491 -3.45 -27.37 25.45
C THR A 491 -2.10 -27.53 24.76
N VAL A 492 -1.33 -28.54 25.19
CA VAL A 492 -0.04 -28.89 24.59
C VAL A 492 -0.24 -30.11 23.70
N LEU A 493 0.09 -29.98 22.41
CA LEU A 493 0.07 -31.04 21.41
C LEU A 493 1.49 -31.52 21.11
N VAL A 494 1.71 -32.84 21.15
CA VAL A 494 3.03 -33.46 20.93
C VAL A 494 2.92 -34.65 19.96
N PRO A 495 3.94 -34.93 19.13
CA PRO A 495 4.05 -36.17 18.38
C PRO A 495 4.28 -37.37 19.31
N ARG A 496 3.93 -38.57 18.84
CA ARG A 496 4.18 -39.87 19.52
C ARG A 496 5.62 -40.34 19.37
N GLU A 497 6.42 -39.66 18.58
CA GLU A 497 7.86 -39.84 18.45
C GLU A 497 8.58 -38.62 19.04
N HIS A 498 9.75 -38.83 19.63
CA HIS A 498 10.58 -37.73 20.11
C HIS A 498 11.26 -37.05 18.93
N LEU A 499 10.68 -35.93 18.49
CA LEU A 499 11.27 -35.01 17.51
C LEU A 499 11.92 -33.82 18.23
N THR A 500 12.93 -33.20 17.61
CA THR A 500 13.59 -31.99 18.15
C THR A 500 12.57 -30.91 18.49
N SER A 501 12.78 -30.21 19.61
CA SER A 501 11.97 -29.04 19.98
C SER A 501 12.09 -27.86 19.01
N ASP A 502 13.11 -27.86 18.14
CA ASP A 502 13.21 -26.91 17.04
C ASP A 502 12.24 -27.30 15.91
N ILE A 503 10.97 -26.93 16.08
CA ILE A 503 9.88 -27.35 15.18
C ILE A 503 10.17 -26.99 13.72
N PHE A 504 10.89 -25.91 13.45
CA PHE A 504 11.20 -25.51 12.08
C PHE A 504 12.28 -26.33 11.40
N SER A 505 13.10 -27.09 12.15
CA SER A 505 14.13 -27.97 11.59
C SER A 505 13.74 -29.44 11.50
N ILE A 506 12.54 -29.83 11.97
CA ILE A 506 12.03 -31.19 11.73
C ILE A 506 11.78 -31.44 10.24
N ASP A 507 11.73 -32.70 9.82
CA ASP A 507 11.44 -33.09 8.44
C ASP A 507 10.08 -32.53 7.94
N ASP A 508 9.99 -32.22 6.65
CA ASP A 508 8.78 -31.65 6.04
C ASP A 508 7.53 -32.53 6.22
N ALA A 509 7.69 -33.85 6.14
CA ALA A 509 6.58 -34.78 6.33
C ALA A 509 6.06 -34.77 7.77
N GLU A 510 6.96 -34.72 8.76
CA GLU A 510 6.58 -34.65 10.17
C GLU A 510 6.01 -33.27 10.54
N TYR A 511 6.55 -32.19 9.98
CA TYR A 511 6.00 -30.85 10.13
C TYR A 511 4.58 -30.73 9.57
N ALA A 512 4.33 -31.29 8.38
CA ALA A 512 3.00 -31.32 7.78
C ALA A 512 1.99 -32.09 8.66
N LYS A 513 2.39 -33.24 9.21
CA LYS A 513 1.55 -34.01 10.16
C LYS A 513 1.26 -33.22 11.43
N LEU A 514 2.26 -32.57 12.03
CA LEU A 514 2.10 -31.80 13.26
C LEU A 514 1.19 -30.59 13.06
N THR A 515 1.35 -29.88 11.94
CA THR A 515 0.51 -28.71 11.60
C THR A 515 -0.92 -29.12 11.25
N ASP A 516 -1.14 -30.25 10.57
CA ASP A 516 -2.48 -30.79 10.31
C ASP A 516 -3.22 -31.20 11.61
N ALA A 517 -2.51 -31.84 12.53
CA ALA A 517 -3.02 -32.15 13.86
C ALA A 517 -3.34 -30.88 14.66
N THR A 518 -2.50 -29.85 14.52
CA THR A 518 -2.70 -28.53 15.14
C THR A 518 -3.99 -27.87 14.65
N TYR A 519 -4.22 -27.86 13.33
CA TYR A 519 -5.46 -27.33 12.74
C TYR A 519 -6.70 -28.05 13.27
N THR A 520 -6.63 -29.38 13.32
CA THR A 520 -7.73 -30.23 13.80
C THR A 520 -8.05 -29.95 15.27
N LEU A 521 -7.04 -29.92 16.13
CA LEU A 521 -7.21 -29.69 17.56
C LEU A 521 -7.69 -28.27 17.87
N ALA A 522 -7.14 -27.25 17.20
CA ALA A 522 -7.60 -25.87 17.35
C ALA A 522 -9.10 -25.74 17.03
N GLY A 523 -9.58 -26.44 15.99
CA GLY A 523 -11.01 -26.52 15.66
C GLY A 523 -11.87 -27.10 16.77
N HIS A 524 -11.40 -28.16 17.44
CA HIS A 524 -12.09 -28.73 18.61
C HIS A 524 -12.08 -27.77 19.80
N LEU A 525 -10.95 -27.12 20.09
CA LEU A 525 -10.86 -26.16 21.19
C LEU A 525 -11.81 -24.97 20.98
N MET A 526 -11.87 -24.42 19.77
CA MET A 526 -12.79 -23.32 19.45
C MET A 526 -14.25 -23.71 19.70
N LYS A 527 -14.66 -24.91 19.29
CA LYS A 527 -16.02 -25.42 19.53
C LYS A 527 -16.29 -25.70 21.01
N ALA A 528 -15.35 -26.35 21.70
CA ALA A 528 -15.49 -26.73 23.11
C ALA A 528 -15.74 -25.52 24.03
N PHE A 529 -15.12 -24.38 23.71
CA PHE A 529 -15.25 -23.14 24.48
C PHE A 529 -16.16 -22.08 23.84
N GLY A 530 -16.72 -22.34 22.65
CA GLY A 530 -17.54 -21.35 21.93
C GLY A 530 -16.78 -20.09 21.51
N VAL A 531 -15.46 -20.19 21.32
CA VAL A 531 -14.60 -19.06 20.95
C VAL A 531 -14.36 -19.02 19.44
N HIS A 532 -14.14 -17.82 18.89
CA HIS A 532 -13.92 -17.62 17.45
C HIS A 532 -12.47 -17.76 16.99
N ARG A 533 -11.51 -17.77 17.93
CA ARG A 533 -10.07 -17.80 17.65
C ARG A 533 -9.34 -18.73 18.61
N CYS A 534 -8.27 -19.33 18.11
CA CYS A 534 -7.30 -20.07 18.92
C CYS A 534 -5.91 -19.52 18.59
N GLY A 535 -5.16 -19.11 19.61
CA GLY A 535 -3.74 -18.78 19.49
C GLY A 535 -2.88 -20.03 19.38
N MET A 536 -1.65 -19.85 18.90
CA MET A 536 -0.66 -20.90 18.67
C MET A 536 0.75 -20.37 18.92
N ILE A 537 1.57 -21.14 19.64
CA ILE A 537 2.98 -20.83 19.88
C ILE A 537 3.87 -22.03 19.56
N PHE A 538 4.92 -21.80 18.77
CA PHE A 538 6.08 -22.69 18.62
C PHE A 538 7.28 -22.06 19.33
N GLU A 539 7.83 -22.73 20.34
CA GLU A 539 8.92 -22.19 21.17
C GLU A 539 9.94 -23.28 21.51
N GLY A 540 9.53 -24.33 22.22
CA GLY A 540 10.36 -25.53 22.38
C GLY A 540 11.53 -25.43 23.39
N PHE A 541 11.68 -24.35 24.15
CA PHE A 541 12.88 -24.14 24.98
C PHE A 541 12.81 -24.69 26.40
N GLU A 542 11.62 -24.98 26.92
CA GLU A 542 11.47 -25.54 28.27
C GLU A 542 11.74 -27.04 28.26
N ILE A 543 11.38 -27.72 27.17
CA ILE A 543 11.45 -29.17 27.01
C ILE A 543 11.93 -29.46 25.59
N ASP A 544 13.03 -30.20 25.47
CA ASP A 544 13.53 -30.66 24.17
C ASP A 544 12.63 -31.77 23.63
N TYR A 545 11.50 -31.40 23.04
CA TYR A 545 10.56 -32.27 22.35
C TYR A 545 9.65 -31.38 21.51
N ALA A 546 9.39 -31.68 20.23
CA ALA A 546 8.49 -30.88 19.40
C ALA A 546 7.11 -30.74 20.04
N HIS A 547 6.64 -29.50 20.30
CA HIS A 547 5.33 -29.32 20.92
C HIS A 547 4.68 -27.99 20.54
N VAL A 548 3.36 -28.04 20.31
CA VAL A 548 2.56 -26.86 19.97
C VAL A 548 1.73 -26.47 21.19
N LYS A 549 1.84 -25.20 21.59
CA LYS A 549 1.03 -24.58 22.64
C LYS A 549 -0.20 -23.94 21.97
N LEU A 550 -1.41 -24.48 22.20
CA LEU A 550 -2.68 -23.97 21.68
C LEU A 550 -3.49 -23.27 22.77
N ILE A 551 -3.96 -22.04 22.48
CA ILE A 551 -4.55 -21.14 23.47
C ILE A 551 -5.92 -20.65 22.98
N PRO A 552 -7.05 -21.17 23.50
CA PRO A 552 -8.38 -20.65 23.15
C PRO A 552 -8.53 -19.17 23.56
N ILE A 553 -9.03 -18.31 22.66
CA ILE A 553 -9.13 -16.86 22.91
C ILE A 553 -10.50 -16.53 23.53
N HIS A 554 -10.54 -16.47 24.86
CA HIS A 554 -11.74 -16.12 25.62
C HIS A 554 -12.00 -14.61 25.59
N SER A 555 -12.67 -14.14 24.54
CA SER A 555 -13.14 -12.74 24.46
C SER A 555 -14.16 -12.45 25.57
N ARG A 556 -14.16 -11.22 26.11
CA ARG A 556 -15.32 -10.76 26.91
C ARG A 556 -16.58 -10.86 26.05
N GLU A 557 -17.60 -11.60 26.51
CA GLU A 557 -18.93 -11.49 25.91
C GLU A 557 -19.37 -10.02 25.98
N ALA A 558 -20.01 -9.52 24.92
CA ALA A 558 -20.67 -8.20 24.91
C ALA A 558 -21.85 -8.08 25.92
N HIS A 559 -21.89 -8.95 26.92
CA HIS A 559 -22.94 -9.09 27.93
C HIS A 559 -22.52 -8.65 29.34
N SER A 560 -21.31 -8.12 29.55
CA SER A 560 -20.97 -7.51 30.84
C SER A 560 -21.51 -6.07 30.96
N GLN A 561 -22.52 -5.91 31.82
CA GLN A 561 -23.33 -4.72 32.09
C GLN A 561 -22.58 -3.57 32.81
N SER A 562 -21.36 -3.20 32.42
CA SER A 562 -20.62 -2.16 33.14
C SER A 562 -19.80 -1.25 32.25
N LEU A 563 -19.84 0.06 32.55
CA LEU A 563 -18.96 1.15 32.10
C LEU A 563 -17.48 0.95 32.53
N GLU A 564 -17.04 -0.30 32.73
CA GLU A 564 -15.70 -0.58 33.21
C GLU A 564 -14.66 -0.50 32.08
N PRO A 565 -13.44 -0.01 32.38
CA PRO A 565 -12.29 0.00 31.49
C PRO A 565 -12.14 -1.27 30.63
N GLY A 566 -11.90 -1.08 29.33
CA GLY A 566 -11.44 -2.14 28.42
C GLY A 566 -10.07 -2.70 28.82
N PRO A 567 -9.63 -3.83 28.23
CA PRO A 567 -8.32 -4.42 28.52
C PRO A 567 -7.17 -3.44 28.23
N MET A 568 -6.17 -3.50 29.09
CA MET A 568 -5.01 -2.62 29.15
C MET A 568 -3.90 -3.08 28.19
N THR A 569 -3.34 -2.19 27.36
CA THR A 569 -2.29 -2.59 26.41
C THR A 569 -0.92 -2.59 27.09
N GLU A 570 -0.43 -3.77 27.47
CA GLU A 570 0.95 -3.95 27.92
C GLU A 570 1.95 -3.80 26.75
N ILE A 571 3.22 -3.48 27.04
CA ILE A 571 4.31 -3.50 26.05
C ILE A 571 5.33 -4.53 26.53
N ALA A 572 5.83 -5.37 25.63
CA ALA A 572 6.97 -6.21 25.93
C ALA A 572 8.29 -5.40 25.90
N PRO A 573 9.23 -5.64 26.83
CA PRO A 573 10.56 -5.07 26.72
C PRO A 573 11.28 -5.55 25.45
N TYR A 574 12.20 -4.73 24.93
CA TYR A 574 13.15 -5.20 23.93
C TYR A 574 14.28 -5.95 24.64
N GLU A 575 14.47 -7.22 24.28
CA GLU A 575 15.48 -8.10 24.84
C GLU A 575 16.36 -8.67 23.72
N GLU A 576 17.65 -8.33 23.76
CA GLU A 576 18.63 -8.83 22.79
C GLU A 576 18.89 -10.33 22.96
N LYS A 577 18.54 -10.92 24.12
CA LYS A 577 18.69 -12.36 24.39
C LYS A 577 17.36 -12.94 24.85
N TYR A 578 17.09 -14.16 24.44
CA TYR A 578 15.89 -14.88 24.84
C TYR A 578 15.81 -15.07 26.37
N GLN A 579 14.66 -14.68 26.96
CA GLN A 579 14.42 -14.69 28.42
C GLN A 579 13.56 -15.86 28.90
N GLY A 580 13.41 -16.93 28.11
CA GLY A 580 12.61 -18.10 28.50
C GLY A 580 11.10 -17.98 28.26
N HIS A 581 10.66 -16.96 27.53
CA HIS A 581 9.28 -16.88 27.04
C HIS A 581 9.17 -16.04 25.74
N VAL A 582 8.05 -16.19 25.03
CA VAL A 582 7.66 -15.37 23.87
C VAL A 582 6.24 -14.84 24.05
N THR A 583 5.93 -13.74 23.37
CA THR A 583 4.62 -13.06 23.47
C THR A 583 4.23 -12.39 22.15
N SER A 584 2.93 -12.19 21.93
CA SER A 584 2.41 -11.40 20.80
C SER A 584 2.40 -9.90 21.08
N LEU A 585 2.78 -9.47 22.30
CA LEU A 585 2.96 -8.07 22.63
C LEU A 585 4.02 -7.42 21.73
N ASN A 586 3.71 -6.22 21.25
CA ASN A 586 4.66 -5.39 20.53
C ASN A 586 5.75 -4.87 21.47
N GLY A 587 6.98 -4.80 20.96
CA GLY A 587 8.10 -4.17 21.63
C GLY A 587 8.12 -2.63 21.49
N PRO A 588 9.20 -1.95 21.93
CA PRO A 588 9.38 -0.53 21.71
C PRO A 588 9.63 -0.20 20.22
N LEU A 589 9.32 1.04 19.82
CA LEU A 589 9.57 1.52 18.45
C LEU A 589 11.07 1.53 18.14
N LEU A 590 11.47 0.83 17.07
CA LEU A 590 12.83 0.92 16.53
C LEU A 590 13.00 2.24 15.76
N ARG A 591 13.95 3.07 16.20
CA ARG A 591 14.21 4.39 15.59
C ARG A 591 15.09 4.31 14.34
N ASP A 592 15.95 3.30 14.23
CA ASP A 592 16.83 3.08 13.09
C ASP A 592 16.10 2.35 11.96
N GLN A 593 15.55 3.12 11.01
CA GLN A 593 14.84 2.57 9.86
C GLN A 593 15.77 2.13 8.73
N GLU A 594 16.98 2.71 8.64
CA GLU A 594 17.93 2.39 7.57
C GLU A 594 18.42 0.96 7.69
N SER A 595 18.73 0.51 8.92
CA SER A 595 19.11 -0.88 9.16
C SER A 595 18.00 -1.86 8.78
N LEU A 596 16.73 -1.54 9.02
CA LEU A 596 15.60 -2.40 8.63
C LEU A 596 15.46 -2.50 7.11
N VAL A 597 15.64 -1.38 6.39
CA VAL A 597 15.59 -1.37 4.92
C VAL A 597 16.69 -2.27 4.34
N LEU A 598 17.90 -2.16 4.88
CA LEU A 598 19.06 -2.94 4.42
C LEU A 598 18.89 -4.44 4.71
N ASP A 599 18.43 -4.79 5.91
CA ASP A 599 18.16 -6.19 6.28
C ASP A 599 17.06 -6.77 5.39
N ALA A 600 15.95 -6.05 5.19
CA ALA A 600 14.87 -6.50 4.32
C ALA A 600 15.30 -6.66 2.86
N SER A 601 16.14 -5.75 2.34
CA SER A 601 16.71 -5.87 1.00
C SER A 601 17.63 -7.10 0.89
N SER A 602 18.42 -7.39 1.92
CA SER A 602 19.29 -8.55 1.96
C SER A 602 18.51 -9.86 2.08
N LEU A 603 17.46 -9.89 2.90
CA LEU A 603 16.53 -11.02 3.03
C LEU A 603 15.84 -11.32 1.70
N ARG A 604 15.38 -10.30 0.96
CA ARG A 604 14.82 -10.47 -0.39
C ARG A 604 15.77 -11.19 -1.34
N LYS A 605 17.06 -10.88 -1.28
CA LYS A 605 18.08 -11.52 -2.12
C LYS A 605 18.35 -12.98 -1.73
N MET A 606 18.08 -13.37 -0.49
CA MET A 606 18.24 -14.76 -0.02
C MET A 606 17.04 -15.64 -0.36
N ILE A 607 15.87 -15.05 -0.60
CA ILE A 607 14.66 -15.77 -0.95
C ILE A 607 14.65 -16.01 -2.46
N PRO A 608 14.79 -17.27 -2.95
CA PRO A 608 14.54 -17.60 -4.34
C PRO A 608 13.19 -17.06 -4.79
N TYR A 609 13.25 -16.00 -5.58
CA TYR A 609 12.11 -15.50 -6.30
C TYR A 609 11.82 -16.49 -7.44
N GLU A 610 10.77 -17.31 -7.31
CA GLU A 610 10.31 -18.07 -8.48
C GLU A 610 9.66 -17.06 -9.43
N ARG A 611 10.48 -16.55 -10.37
CA ARG A 611 10.07 -15.57 -11.37
C ARG A 611 8.81 -16.09 -12.04
N ILE A 612 7.74 -15.30 -12.00
CA ILE A 612 6.49 -15.66 -12.65
C ILE A 612 6.78 -15.78 -14.15
N GLN A 613 6.64 -17.00 -14.67
CA GLN A 613 6.94 -17.27 -16.07
C GLN A 613 5.74 -16.90 -16.96
N PRO A 614 5.99 -16.35 -18.17
CA PRO A 614 4.94 -16.17 -19.16
C PRO A 614 4.43 -17.54 -19.61
N PRO A 615 3.11 -17.76 -19.65
CA PRO A 615 2.54 -19.07 -19.98
C PRO A 615 2.68 -19.43 -21.47
N ARG A 616 3.04 -18.48 -22.35
CA ARG A 616 3.07 -18.67 -23.81
C ARG A 616 1.76 -19.24 -24.35
N SER A 617 0.64 -18.85 -23.76
CA SER A 617 -0.69 -19.40 -24.09
C SER A 617 -1.14 -19.06 -25.50
N TRP A 618 -0.50 -18.07 -26.15
CA TRP A 618 -0.69 -17.80 -27.58
C TRP A 618 -0.33 -18.99 -28.48
N LYS A 619 0.45 -19.97 -28.00
CA LYS A 619 0.72 -21.24 -28.72
C LYS A 619 -0.49 -22.19 -28.72
N SER A 620 -1.45 -21.99 -27.83
CA SER A 620 -2.68 -22.79 -27.70
C SER A 620 -3.91 -21.87 -27.71
N PRO A 621 -4.29 -21.32 -28.89
CA PRO A 621 -5.32 -20.28 -28.99
C PRO A 621 -6.65 -20.63 -28.31
N GLN A 622 -7.05 -21.91 -28.32
CA GLN A 622 -8.30 -22.41 -27.72
C GLN A 622 -8.29 -22.33 -26.18
N GLU A 623 -7.13 -22.37 -25.54
CA GLU A 623 -7.00 -22.30 -24.08
C GLU A 623 -6.66 -20.90 -23.57
N HIS A 624 -6.28 -19.99 -24.48
CA HIS A 624 -5.70 -18.69 -24.14
C HIS A 624 -6.61 -17.87 -23.22
N ALA A 625 -7.89 -17.73 -23.57
CA ALA A 625 -8.86 -16.97 -22.77
C ALA A 625 -8.99 -17.50 -21.33
N ARG A 626 -8.95 -18.83 -21.14
CA ARG A 626 -9.01 -19.45 -19.82
C ARG A 626 -7.72 -19.20 -19.03
N VAL A 627 -6.56 -19.33 -19.67
CA VAL A 627 -5.24 -19.13 -19.03
C VAL A 627 -5.07 -17.68 -18.58
N VAL A 628 -5.52 -16.70 -19.36
CA VAL A 628 -5.46 -15.26 -19.02
C VAL A 628 -6.14 -14.97 -17.68
N LEU A 629 -7.24 -15.64 -17.36
CA LEU A 629 -7.99 -15.43 -16.12
C LEU A 629 -7.30 -16.03 -14.88
N SER A 630 -6.47 -17.06 -15.05
CA SER A 630 -5.84 -17.78 -13.93
C SER A 630 -4.35 -17.47 -13.75
N ALA A 631 -3.64 -17.06 -14.80
CA ALA A 631 -2.19 -16.92 -14.74
C ALA A 631 -1.75 -15.59 -14.13
N SER A 632 -0.90 -15.65 -13.10
CA SER A 632 -0.32 -14.48 -12.43
C SER A 632 0.43 -13.53 -13.38
N TRP A 633 1.02 -14.06 -14.46
CA TRP A 633 1.69 -13.25 -15.49
C TRP A 633 0.75 -12.20 -16.09
N TYR A 634 -0.44 -12.60 -16.54
CA TYR A 634 -1.41 -11.69 -17.17
C TYR A 634 -2.07 -10.76 -16.16
N LYS A 635 -2.24 -11.19 -14.91
CA LYS A 635 -2.66 -10.31 -13.80
C LYS A 635 -1.65 -9.18 -13.57
N ASN A 636 -0.37 -9.52 -13.48
CA ASN A 636 0.71 -8.53 -13.31
C ASN A 636 0.80 -7.59 -14.51
N LEU A 637 0.75 -8.14 -15.73
CA LEU A 637 0.74 -7.36 -16.97
C LEU A 637 -0.41 -6.35 -17.00
N PHE A 638 -1.63 -6.76 -16.62
CA PHE A 638 -2.79 -5.87 -16.58
C PHE A 638 -2.60 -4.70 -15.60
N ILE A 639 -2.08 -4.98 -14.40
CA ILE A 639 -1.80 -3.94 -13.39
C ILE A 639 -0.76 -2.94 -13.90
N ILE A 640 0.30 -3.43 -14.56
CA ILE A 640 1.34 -2.58 -15.15
C ILE A 640 0.77 -1.73 -16.30
N GLN A 641 -0.05 -2.32 -17.18
CA GLN A 641 -0.70 -1.62 -18.29
C GLN A 641 -1.66 -0.53 -17.81
N ASP A 642 -2.43 -0.79 -16.75
CA ASP A 642 -3.32 0.20 -16.10
C ASP A 642 -2.53 1.41 -15.57
N SER A 643 -1.46 1.13 -14.81
CA SER A 643 -0.58 2.18 -14.28
C SER A 643 0.05 3.01 -15.40
N LEU A 644 0.48 2.35 -16.48
CA LEU A 644 1.06 3.02 -17.63
C LEU A 644 0.03 3.93 -18.31
N PHE A 645 -1.17 3.42 -18.63
CA PHE A 645 -2.23 4.21 -19.28
C PHE A 645 -2.56 5.48 -18.49
N HIS A 646 -2.79 5.35 -17.18
CA HIS A 646 -3.12 6.49 -16.33
C HIS A 646 -1.96 7.49 -16.21
N THR A 647 -0.72 6.99 -16.08
CA THR A 647 0.47 7.84 -16.05
C THR A 647 0.62 8.61 -17.37
N SER A 648 0.37 7.96 -18.51
CA SER A 648 0.44 8.63 -19.81
C SER A 648 -0.58 9.74 -19.95
N VAL A 649 -1.84 9.49 -19.55
CA VAL A 649 -2.90 10.50 -19.57
C VAL A 649 -2.55 11.67 -18.66
N ASP A 650 -2.06 11.42 -17.44
CA ASP A 650 -1.67 12.45 -16.49
C ASP A 650 -0.47 13.25 -16.98
N PHE A 651 0.54 12.60 -17.57
CA PHE A 651 1.69 13.29 -18.17
C PHE A 651 1.24 14.29 -19.24
N PHE A 652 0.43 13.86 -20.21
CA PHE A 652 0.01 14.75 -21.28
C PHE A 652 -0.91 15.85 -20.78
N LYS A 653 -1.91 15.53 -19.95
CA LYS A 653 -2.91 16.48 -19.50
C LYS A 653 -2.38 17.46 -18.46
N LEU A 654 -1.68 16.96 -17.44
CA LEU A 654 -1.24 17.75 -16.29
C LEU A 654 0.22 18.19 -16.40
N GLY A 655 1.07 17.37 -17.04
CA GLY A 655 2.50 17.64 -17.17
C GLY A 655 2.88 18.58 -18.31
N VAL A 656 2.26 18.42 -19.49
CA VAL A 656 2.57 19.25 -20.68
C VAL A 656 1.37 20.00 -21.27
N ASN A 657 0.17 19.82 -20.71
CA ASN A 657 -1.07 20.46 -21.15
C ASN A 657 -1.41 20.21 -22.64
N TYR A 658 -1.28 18.96 -23.07
CA TYR A 658 -1.66 18.51 -24.41
C TYR A 658 -3.08 17.96 -24.42
N LYS A 659 -3.75 18.03 -25.57
CA LYS A 659 -5.14 17.57 -25.73
C LYS A 659 -5.19 16.15 -26.28
N TYR A 660 -6.13 15.35 -25.78
CA TYR A 660 -6.40 14.03 -26.33
C TYR A 660 -7.15 14.16 -27.66
N ALA A 661 -6.68 13.47 -28.70
CA ALA A 661 -7.28 13.45 -30.02
C ALA A 661 -8.06 12.15 -30.25
N PHE A 662 -9.31 12.28 -30.72
CA PHE A 662 -10.07 11.14 -31.22
C PHE A 662 -9.68 10.89 -32.68
N VAL A 663 -8.98 9.78 -32.93
CA VAL A 663 -8.43 9.42 -34.24
C VAL A 663 -9.15 8.21 -34.84
N PRO A 664 -9.31 8.14 -36.18
CA PRO A 664 -9.95 7.00 -36.83
C PRO A 664 -9.03 5.78 -36.87
N ALA A 665 -9.63 4.59 -36.74
CA ALA A 665 -8.91 3.32 -36.92
C ALA A 665 -8.68 2.95 -38.39
N THR A 666 -9.34 3.65 -39.32
CA THR A 666 -9.26 3.42 -40.76
C THR A 666 -8.63 4.61 -41.47
N THR A 667 -7.84 4.37 -42.50
CA THR A 667 -7.19 5.42 -43.30
C THR A 667 -7.04 5.02 -44.77
N ASN A 668 -7.06 6.01 -45.66
CA ASN A 668 -6.60 5.87 -47.04
C ASN A 668 -5.18 6.41 -47.25
N ALA A 669 -4.66 7.19 -46.31
CA ALA A 669 -3.28 7.67 -46.28
C ALA A 669 -2.50 6.84 -45.25
N ILE A 670 -1.75 5.86 -45.73
CA ILE A 670 -0.93 4.98 -44.88
C ILE A 670 0.27 5.78 -44.39
N SER A 671 0.57 5.75 -43.10
CA SER A 671 1.69 6.54 -42.56
C SER A 671 3.03 5.96 -42.99
N SER A 672 3.13 4.64 -43.07
CA SER A 672 4.33 3.89 -43.44
C SER A 672 4.02 2.97 -44.63
N PRO A 673 3.84 3.52 -45.84
CA PRO A 673 3.53 2.71 -47.02
C PRO A 673 4.72 1.80 -47.36
N ILE A 674 4.44 0.54 -47.75
CA ILE A 674 5.46 -0.39 -48.26
C ILE A 674 6.26 0.31 -49.37
N GLY A 675 7.57 0.47 -49.18
CA GLY A 675 8.43 1.17 -50.12
C GLY A 675 9.76 1.60 -49.51
N LEU A 676 10.39 2.60 -50.11
CA LEU A 676 11.64 3.16 -49.58
C LEU A 676 11.40 3.81 -48.22
N GLY A 677 12.15 3.36 -47.22
CA GLY A 677 12.07 3.87 -45.85
C GLY A 677 10.93 3.28 -45.00
N SER A 678 10.23 2.24 -45.48
CA SER A 678 9.31 1.46 -44.65
C SER A 678 9.09 0.03 -45.16
N ASP A 679 9.18 -0.93 -44.24
CA ASP A 679 8.87 -2.35 -44.44
C ASP A 679 7.48 -2.76 -43.87
N SER A 680 6.69 -1.80 -43.38
CA SER A 680 5.40 -2.03 -42.73
C SER A 680 4.35 -2.47 -43.75
N GLN A 681 3.74 -3.64 -43.55
CA GLN A 681 2.66 -4.10 -44.42
C GLN A 681 1.33 -3.52 -43.95
N SER A 682 0.61 -2.81 -44.82
CA SER A 682 -0.72 -2.29 -44.48
C SER A 682 -1.78 -3.40 -44.44
N VAL A 683 -2.83 -3.20 -43.63
CA VAL A 683 -3.95 -4.16 -43.52
C VAL A 683 -5.15 -3.65 -44.34
N PRO A 684 -5.36 -4.17 -45.57
CA PRO A 684 -6.48 -3.74 -46.40
C PRO A 684 -7.80 -4.30 -45.85
N ILE A 685 -8.85 -3.47 -45.90
CA ILE A 685 -10.22 -3.84 -45.54
C ILE A 685 -11.21 -3.33 -46.58
N ASP A 686 -12.37 -3.99 -46.65
CA ASP A 686 -13.53 -3.52 -47.41
C ASP A 686 -14.61 -3.09 -46.42
N LEU A 687 -14.91 -1.79 -46.40
CA LEU A 687 -15.95 -1.22 -45.56
C LEU A 687 -17.12 -0.79 -46.44
N LEU A 688 -18.16 -1.65 -46.51
CA LEU A 688 -19.37 -1.40 -47.30
C LEU A 688 -19.08 -1.13 -48.79
N GLY A 689 -18.13 -1.84 -49.39
CA GLY A 689 -17.71 -1.70 -50.79
C GLY A 689 -16.65 -0.63 -51.03
N GLN A 690 -16.20 0.07 -49.98
CA GLN A 690 -15.07 0.99 -50.06
C GLN A 690 -13.79 0.30 -49.58
N LYS A 691 -12.81 0.18 -50.48
CA LYS A 691 -11.47 -0.29 -50.11
C LYS A 691 -10.75 0.78 -49.32
N THR A 692 -10.30 0.43 -48.13
CA THR A 692 -9.52 1.29 -47.22
C THR A 692 -8.55 0.42 -46.42
N TYR A 693 -7.84 0.99 -45.45
CA TYR A 693 -6.86 0.28 -44.63
C TYR A 693 -7.15 0.50 -43.15
N LEU A 694 -6.75 -0.45 -42.30
CA LEU A 694 -6.56 -0.18 -40.88
C LEU A 694 -5.28 0.64 -40.70
N ALA A 695 -5.31 1.64 -39.82
CA ALA A 695 -4.20 2.57 -39.64
C ALA A 695 -3.00 1.92 -38.91
N ASP A 696 -1.84 2.05 -39.52
CA ASP A 696 -0.52 1.63 -39.00
C ASP A 696 0.08 2.65 -38.02
N SER A 697 -0.32 3.91 -38.17
CA SER A 697 -0.11 5.04 -37.25
C SER A 697 -1.17 6.11 -37.55
N MET A 698 -1.54 6.91 -36.56
CA MET A 698 -2.51 8.00 -36.73
C MET A 698 -1.82 9.38 -36.65
N GLN A 699 -0.51 9.42 -36.89
CA GLN A 699 0.32 10.63 -36.91
C GLN A 699 -0.30 11.75 -37.77
N PHE A 700 -0.70 11.48 -39.01
CA PHE A 700 -1.28 12.51 -39.87
C PHE A 700 -2.59 13.09 -39.31
N ALA A 701 -3.38 12.29 -38.61
CA ALA A 701 -4.59 12.77 -37.94
C ALA A 701 -4.25 13.66 -36.73
N LEU A 702 -3.16 13.39 -36.02
CA LEU A 702 -2.64 14.28 -34.97
C LEU A 702 -2.15 15.61 -35.56
N GLU A 703 -1.39 15.59 -36.65
CA GLU A 703 -0.95 16.80 -37.36
C GLU A 703 -2.11 17.66 -37.85
N TYR A 704 -3.19 17.03 -38.30
CA TYR A 704 -4.43 17.70 -38.67
C TYR A 704 -5.14 18.27 -37.45
N THR A 705 -5.26 17.51 -36.37
CA THR A 705 -5.93 17.94 -35.13
C THR A 705 -5.25 19.16 -34.53
N LEU A 706 -3.92 19.20 -34.55
CA LEU A 706 -3.14 20.34 -34.06
C LEU A 706 -3.43 21.64 -34.83
N ARG A 707 -3.96 21.55 -36.06
CA ARG A 707 -4.35 22.70 -36.89
C ARG A 707 -5.77 23.19 -36.65
N ILE A 708 -6.62 22.42 -35.97
CA ILE A 708 -8.05 22.73 -35.73
C ILE A 708 -8.22 23.95 -34.80
N GLU A 709 -7.43 24.03 -33.74
CA GLU A 709 -7.48 25.11 -32.75
C GLU A 709 -6.15 25.88 -32.71
N ASP A 710 -6.22 27.20 -32.74
CA ASP A 710 -5.03 28.04 -32.61
C ASP A 710 -4.48 28.00 -31.18
N GLY A 711 -3.15 27.91 -31.05
CA GLY A 711 -2.47 27.94 -29.75
C GLY A 711 -2.41 26.61 -29.01
N LEU A 712 -2.75 25.48 -29.65
CA LEU A 712 -2.45 24.17 -29.10
C LEU A 712 -0.94 23.92 -29.07
N ASN A 713 -0.42 23.59 -27.88
CA ASN A 713 1.00 23.21 -27.73
C ASN A 713 1.27 21.78 -28.23
N GLY A 714 0.27 20.90 -28.15
CA GLY A 714 0.38 19.52 -28.63
C GLY A 714 -0.88 18.71 -28.43
N VAL A 715 -0.93 17.58 -29.12
CA VAL A 715 -2.01 16.61 -29.12
C VAL A 715 -1.45 15.20 -29.02
N TYR A 716 -2.21 14.26 -28.46
CA TYR A 716 -1.79 12.87 -28.31
C TYR A 716 -2.96 11.91 -28.42
N TYR A 717 -2.67 10.63 -28.66
CA TYR A 717 -3.61 9.54 -28.46
C TYR A 717 -2.91 8.33 -27.83
N ILE A 718 -3.74 7.44 -27.25
CA ILE A 718 -3.34 6.10 -26.82
C ILE A 718 -4.38 5.15 -27.41
N ASN A 719 -4.01 4.38 -28.42
CA ASN A 719 -4.95 3.55 -29.20
C ASN A 719 -4.21 2.45 -29.96
N THR A 720 -4.93 1.57 -30.63
CA THR A 720 -4.33 0.45 -31.35
C THR A 720 -3.92 0.81 -32.77
N SER A 721 -2.73 0.37 -33.17
CA SER A 721 -2.24 0.41 -34.54
C SER A 721 -2.16 -1.00 -35.13
N PHE A 722 -2.19 -1.10 -36.45
CA PHE A 722 -2.33 -2.36 -37.17
C PHE A 722 -1.23 -2.57 -38.20
N ARG A 723 -0.79 -3.82 -38.33
CA ARG A 723 0.24 -4.23 -39.28
C ARG A 723 -0.07 -5.59 -39.88
N GLY A 724 0.29 -5.77 -41.15
CA GLY A 724 -0.09 -6.90 -42.00
C GLY A 724 0.95 -8.02 -42.09
N GLU A 725 2.18 -7.75 -41.63
CA GLU A 725 3.24 -8.74 -41.57
C GLU A 725 2.92 -9.88 -40.60
N ASP A 726 3.58 -11.02 -40.75
CA ASP A 726 3.34 -12.15 -39.86
C ASP A 726 3.88 -11.85 -38.46
N SER A 727 3.09 -12.17 -37.43
CA SER A 727 3.48 -11.93 -36.05
C SER A 727 4.64 -12.85 -35.63
N ASP A 728 5.64 -12.28 -34.98
CA ASP A 728 6.79 -12.98 -34.40
C ASP A 728 7.03 -12.53 -32.95
N ALA A 729 8.20 -12.81 -32.39
CA ALA A 729 8.54 -12.36 -31.03
C ALA A 729 8.62 -10.83 -30.88
N MET A 730 8.57 -10.10 -32.00
CA MET A 730 8.98 -8.71 -32.15
C MET A 730 7.95 -7.83 -32.90
N HIS A 731 6.97 -8.46 -33.55
CA HIS A 731 5.90 -7.84 -34.34
C HIS A 731 4.54 -8.46 -34.02
N LEU A 732 3.53 -7.61 -33.89
CA LEU A 732 2.13 -7.98 -33.68
C LEU A 732 1.29 -7.39 -34.82
N ASN A 733 0.20 -8.07 -35.18
CA ASN A 733 -0.75 -7.52 -36.15
C ASN A 733 -1.61 -6.39 -35.57
N GLN A 734 -1.77 -6.35 -34.25
CA GLN A 734 -2.39 -5.27 -33.50
C GLN A 734 -1.59 -5.03 -32.22
N PHE A 735 -1.23 -3.78 -31.96
CA PHE A 735 -0.46 -3.38 -30.78
C PHE A 735 -0.95 -2.03 -30.25
N CYS A 736 -0.70 -1.74 -28.98
CA CYS A 736 -1.05 -0.45 -28.39
C CYS A 736 0.04 0.58 -28.69
N HIS A 737 -0.39 1.74 -29.18
CA HIS A 737 0.47 2.80 -29.66
C HIS A 737 0.14 4.09 -28.90
N VAL A 738 1.18 4.68 -28.29
CA VAL A 738 1.11 6.03 -27.74
C VAL A 738 1.79 6.96 -28.72
N GLU A 739 1.04 7.87 -29.34
CA GLU A 739 1.60 8.87 -30.25
C GLU A 739 1.27 10.28 -29.78
N CYS A 740 2.20 11.19 -30.02
CA CYS A 740 2.10 12.60 -29.71
C CYS A 740 2.61 13.43 -30.89
N GLU A 741 1.92 14.54 -31.17
CA GLU A 741 2.36 15.56 -32.14
C GLU A 741 2.27 16.94 -31.47
N LEU A 742 3.34 17.73 -31.55
CA LEU A 742 3.45 19.02 -30.89
C LEU A 742 3.80 20.14 -31.87
N ALA A 743 3.39 21.36 -31.54
CA ALA A 743 3.81 22.57 -32.23
C ALA A 743 5.19 22.96 -31.70
N GLY A 744 6.25 22.60 -32.42
CA GLY A 744 7.60 22.73 -31.92
C GLY A 744 8.66 22.20 -32.87
N ASP A 745 9.92 22.26 -32.43
CA ASP A 745 11.07 21.74 -33.16
C ASP A 745 11.51 20.35 -32.68
N PHE A 746 12.52 19.81 -33.35
CA PHE A 746 13.10 18.51 -33.06
C PHE A 746 13.55 18.33 -31.59
N ASP A 747 14.26 19.31 -31.03
CA ASP A 747 14.78 19.22 -29.66
C ASP A 747 13.67 19.30 -28.61
N GLN A 748 12.64 20.12 -28.84
CA GLN A 748 11.43 20.13 -28.02
C GLN A 748 10.72 18.77 -28.05
N GLY A 749 10.65 18.14 -29.22
CA GLY A 749 10.11 16.79 -29.36
C GLY A 749 10.87 15.77 -28.51
N ILE A 750 12.20 15.75 -28.60
CA ILE A 750 13.03 14.84 -27.79
C ILE A 750 12.82 15.10 -26.30
N SER A 751 12.83 16.37 -25.88
CA SER A 751 12.61 16.73 -24.48
C SER A 751 11.26 16.24 -23.94
N VAL A 752 10.19 16.31 -24.74
CA VAL A 752 8.87 15.78 -24.36
C VAL A 752 8.89 14.25 -24.29
N ALA A 753 9.51 13.58 -25.26
CA ALA A 753 9.62 12.12 -25.28
C ALA A 753 10.43 11.58 -24.08
N GLU A 754 11.57 12.18 -23.76
CA GLU A 754 12.39 11.79 -22.61
C GLU A 754 11.64 11.98 -21.29
N ARG A 755 11.01 13.14 -21.09
CA ARG A 755 10.20 13.40 -19.88
C ARG A 755 9.03 12.44 -19.76
N TYR A 756 8.42 12.05 -20.88
CA TYR A 756 7.35 11.04 -20.90
C TYR A 756 7.86 9.68 -20.42
N VAL A 757 8.95 9.18 -21.01
CA VAL A 757 9.54 7.88 -20.64
C VAL A 757 10.00 7.89 -19.17
N VAL A 758 10.65 8.97 -18.71
CA VAL A 758 11.05 9.16 -17.31
C VAL A 758 9.83 9.18 -16.38
N SER A 759 8.74 9.84 -16.77
CA SER A 759 7.51 9.90 -15.98
C SER A 759 6.88 8.52 -15.83
N VAL A 760 6.80 7.74 -16.92
CA VAL A 760 6.29 6.37 -16.91
C VAL A 760 7.15 5.47 -16.03
N ILE A 761 8.47 5.47 -16.22
CA ILE A 761 9.40 4.64 -15.42
C ILE A 761 9.33 5.00 -13.93
N SER A 762 9.33 6.29 -13.61
CA SER A 762 9.24 6.75 -12.21
C SER A 762 7.92 6.34 -11.56
N SER A 763 6.83 6.34 -12.31
CA SER A 763 5.52 5.88 -11.86
C SER A 763 5.49 4.38 -11.61
N LEU A 764 6.02 3.60 -12.55
CA LEU A 764 6.14 2.14 -12.44
C LEU A 764 7.02 1.72 -11.26
N LEU A 765 8.16 2.39 -11.05
CA LEU A 765 9.02 2.14 -9.88
C LEU A 765 8.31 2.50 -8.56
N ARG A 766 7.56 3.60 -8.54
CA ARG A 766 6.86 4.02 -7.32
C ARG A 766 5.70 3.08 -6.96
N ASP A 767 4.91 2.69 -7.95
CA ASP A 767 3.61 2.05 -7.70
C ASP A 767 3.62 0.54 -7.99
N GLN A 768 4.54 0.05 -8.83
CA GLN A 768 4.54 -1.31 -9.38
C GLN A 768 5.88 -2.05 -9.26
N SER A 769 6.82 -1.58 -8.43
CA SER A 769 8.13 -2.24 -8.27
C SER A 769 8.00 -3.71 -7.91
N ASP A 770 7.19 -4.06 -6.90
CA ASP A 770 7.03 -5.46 -6.49
C ASP A 770 6.46 -6.33 -7.62
N THR A 771 5.46 -5.81 -8.36
CA THR A 771 4.85 -6.48 -9.52
C THR A 771 5.86 -6.70 -10.64
N ILE A 772 6.75 -5.73 -10.89
CA ILE A 772 7.79 -5.82 -11.91
C ILE A 772 8.89 -6.78 -11.46
N GLU A 773 9.36 -6.70 -10.22
CA GLU A 773 10.31 -7.67 -9.65
C GLU A 773 9.75 -9.09 -9.76
N ALA A 774 8.43 -9.24 -9.58
CA ALA A 774 7.77 -10.54 -9.70
C ALA A 774 7.90 -11.22 -11.06
N SER A 775 7.86 -10.41 -12.11
CA SER A 775 7.83 -10.86 -13.50
C SER A 775 9.18 -10.71 -14.19
N ALA A 776 10.01 -9.75 -13.81
CA ALA A 776 11.31 -9.43 -14.40
C ALA A 776 12.50 -9.97 -13.58
N GLY A 777 12.29 -10.27 -12.31
CA GLY A 777 13.32 -10.66 -11.34
C GLY A 777 14.12 -9.49 -10.75
N THR A 778 13.96 -8.27 -11.26
CA THR A 778 14.66 -7.06 -10.79
C THR A 778 14.03 -5.80 -11.40
N THR A 779 14.25 -4.64 -10.76
CA THR A 779 13.95 -3.30 -11.28
C THR A 779 15.22 -2.48 -11.56
N GLU A 780 16.40 -3.06 -11.39
CA GLU A 780 17.69 -2.35 -11.50
C GLU A 780 17.89 -1.65 -12.85
N HIS A 781 17.45 -2.25 -13.96
CA HIS A 781 17.54 -1.64 -15.29
C HIS A 781 16.69 -0.37 -15.45
N LEU A 782 15.57 -0.28 -14.73
CA LEU A 782 14.73 0.92 -14.71
C LEU A 782 15.40 2.04 -13.92
N THR A 783 16.00 1.70 -12.78
CA THR A 783 16.75 2.65 -11.96
C THR A 783 18.00 3.14 -12.69
N ALA A 784 18.72 2.23 -13.37
CA ALA A 784 19.89 2.55 -14.18
C ALA A 784 19.54 3.53 -15.33
N PHE A 785 18.38 3.37 -15.97
CA PHE A 785 17.91 4.34 -16.98
C PHE A 785 17.73 5.74 -16.37
N LEU A 786 17.09 5.84 -15.20
CA LEU A 786 16.90 7.13 -14.53
C LEU A 786 18.22 7.74 -14.07
N GLU A 787 19.19 6.93 -13.67
CA GLU A 787 20.54 7.38 -13.33
C GLU A 787 21.28 7.90 -14.55
N LEU A 788 21.23 7.18 -15.68
CA LEU A 788 21.81 7.63 -16.95
C LEU A 788 21.25 9.01 -17.34
N TYR A 789 19.92 9.16 -17.29
CA TYR A 789 19.25 10.44 -17.56
C TYR A 789 19.73 11.58 -16.63
N ARG A 790 19.93 11.31 -15.33
CA ARG A 790 20.43 12.31 -14.37
C ARG A 790 21.90 12.64 -14.56
N GLN A 791 22.73 11.66 -14.88
CA GLN A 791 24.18 11.84 -15.10
C GLN A 791 24.46 12.72 -16.31
N HIS A 792 23.58 12.69 -17.30
CA HIS A 792 23.65 13.50 -18.52
C HIS A 792 22.77 14.76 -18.45
N ASP A 793 22.68 15.40 -17.27
CA ASP A 793 21.97 16.67 -17.05
C ASP A 793 20.53 16.66 -17.58
N GLN A 794 19.78 15.60 -17.25
CA GLN A 794 18.40 15.41 -17.69
C GLN A 794 18.23 15.32 -19.21
N ASN A 795 19.20 14.69 -19.89
CA ASN A 795 19.14 14.34 -21.30
C ASN A 795 19.66 12.91 -21.49
N LEU A 796 19.14 12.17 -22.46
CA LEU A 796 19.74 10.88 -22.84
C LEU A 796 20.91 11.09 -23.82
N PRO A 797 21.89 10.16 -23.88
CA PRO A 797 22.91 10.17 -24.91
C PRO A 797 22.30 10.21 -26.32
N ARG A 798 22.95 10.92 -27.24
CA ARG A 798 22.54 11.03 -28.64
C ARG A 798 23.74 10.82 -29.55
N THR A 799 23.52 10.18 -30.69
CA THR A 799 24.54 10.00 -31.73
C THR A 799 23.90 10.02 -33.11
N THR A 800 24.60 10.58 -34.09
CA THR A 800 24.16 10.55 -35.48
C THR A 800 24.46 9.20 -36.13
N LEU A 801 23.80 8.90 -37.25
CA LEU A 801 24.11 7.72 -38.06
C LEU A 801 25.59 7.69 -38.50
N GLU A 802 26.19 8.84 -38.88
CA GLU A 802 27.60 8.87 -39.29
C GLU A 802 28.56 8.59 -38.14
N GLU A 803 28.30 9.17 -36.97
CA GLU A 803 29.09 8.92 -35.75
C GLU A 803 28.98 7.45 -35.33
N THR A 804 27.76 6.91 -35.35
CA THR A 804 27.48 5.50 -35.06
C THR A 804 28.30 4.58 -35.96
N LEU A 805 28.25 4.79 -37.28
CA LEU A 805 28.99 3.97 -38.24
C LEU A 805 30.52 4.13 -38.14
N SER A 806 30.99 5.19 -37.48
CA SER A 806 32.40 5.44 -37.22
C SER A 806 32.91 4.83 -35.91
N LEU A 807 32.03 4.26 -35.10
CA LEU A 807 32.40 3.61 -33.83
C LEU A 807 33.23 2.33 -34.10
N PRO A 808 34.31 2.09 -33.33
CA PRO A 808 35.20 0.93 -33.53
C PRO A 808 34.50 -0.43 -33.48
N GLU A 809 33.43 -0.55 -32.70
CA GLU A 809 32.63 -1.76 -32.53
C GLU A 809 31.58 -1.98 -33.62
N MET A 810 31.32 -0.99 -34.50
CA MET A 810 30.37 -1.12 -35.61
C MET A 810 31.05 -1.75 -36.84
N ASP A 811 30.95 -3.07 -36.93
CA ASP A 811 31.42 -3.85 -38.07
C ASP A 811 30.36 -3.98 -39.19
N GLN A 812 30.71 -4.65 -40.28
CA GLN A 812 29.83 -4.84 -41.45
C GLN A 812 28.55 -5.64 -41.15
N THR A 813 28.43 -6.28 -39.98
CA THR A 813 27.21 -6.98 -39.56
C THR A 813 26.23 -6.05 -38.83
N CYS A 814 26.67 -4.85 -38.45
CA CYS A 814 25.93 -3.91 -37.62
C CYS A 814 25.01 -2.96 -38.41
N TRP A 815 25.19 -2.88 -39.72
CA TRP A 815 24.40 -2.02 -40.59
C TRP A 815 24.26 -2.64 -41.98
N ASP A 816 23.24 -2.24 -42.72
CA ASP A 816 22.97 -2.67 -44.10
C ASP A 816 22.40 -1.51 -44.92
N TYR A 817 22.19 -1.72 -46.22
CA TYR A 817 21.42 -0.82 -47.07
C TYR A 817 19.94 -1.20 -47.04
N VAL A 818 19.05 -0.21 -47.09
CA VAL A 818 17.59 -0.41 -47.08
C VAL A 818 17.16 -1.30 -48.25
N VAL A 819 17.77 -1.05 -49.42
CA VAL A 819 17.67 -1.91 -50.58
C VAL A 819 19.00 -2.67 -50.69
N PRO A 820 18.99 -4.02 -50.69
CA PRO A 820 20.22 -4.80 -50.73
C PRO A 820 21.14 -4.39 -51.87
N ASP A 821 22.42 -4.17 -51.54
CA ASP A 821 23.49 -3.73 -52.44
C ASP A 821 23.31 -2.34 -53.11
N ASP A 822 22.31 -1.55 -52.72
CA ASP A 822 22.03 -0.25 -53.32
C ASP A 822 22.34 0.93 -52.38
N LYS A 823 23.47 1.58 -52.66
CA LYS A 823 23.94 2.76 -51.92
C LYS A 823 23.05 3.99 -52.07
N ALA A 824 22.20 4.03 -53.09
CA ALA A 824 21.35 5.18 -53.37
C ALA A 824 20.17 5.29 -52.39
N HIS A 825 19.75 4.18 -51.75
CA HIS A 825 18.53 4.10 -50.95
C HIS A 825 18.74 4.20 -49.44
N GLY A 826 19.94 4.61 -49.02
CA GLY A 826 20.26 4.88 -47.62
C GLY A 826 20.60 3.62 -46.80
N ARG A 827 21.16 3.86 -45.62
CA ARG A 827 21.62 2.85 -44.67
C ARG A 827 20.65 2.69 -43.51
N THR A 828 20.63 1.48 -42.95
CA THR A 828 19.89 1.11 -41.75
C THR A 828 20.80 0.36 -40.78
N ILE A 829 20.47 0.42 -39.49
CA ILE A 829 21.19 -0.30 -38.43
C ILE A 829 20.53 -1.66 -38.22
N THR A 830 21.32 -2.73 -38.20
CA THR A 830 20.80 -4.08 -37.93
C THR A 830 20.58 -4.27 -36.42
N ARG A 831 19.86 -5.33 -36.05
CA ARG A 831 19.68 -5.71 -34.62
C ARG A 831 21.00 -5.89 -33.87
N ALA A 832 22.03 -6.37 -34.56
CA ALA A 832 23.36 -6.52 -33.96
C ALA A 832 23.99 -5.15 -33.67
N GLY A 833 23.81 -4.18 -34.57
CA GLY A 833 24.24 -2.81 -34.38
C GLY A 833 23.45 -2.09 -33.29
N GLU A 834 22.11 -2.21 -33.26
CA GLU A 834 21.28 -1.61 -32.20
C GLU A 834 21.75 -2.04 -30.81
N ARG A 835 21.95 -3.35 -30.61
CA ARG A 835 22.42 -3.88 -29.31
C ARG A 835 23.79 -3.34 -28.92
N LYS A 836 24.75 -3.32 -29.85
CA LYS A 836 26.08 -2.75 -29.58
C LYS A 836 26.01 -1.26 -29.23
N LEU A 837 25.11 -0.52 -29.88
CA LEU A 837 24.93 0.90 -29.63
C LEU A 837 24.33 1.15 -28.24
N ILE A 838 23.32 0.39 -27.86
CA ILE A 838 22.72 0.44 -26.52
C ILE A 838 23.77 0.14 -25.45
N GLU A 839 24.57 -0.90 -25.64
CA GLU A 839 25.67 -1.28 -24.73
C GLU A 839 26.74 -0.17 -24.63
N HIS A 840 27.14 0.43 -25.74
CA HIS A 840 28.13 1.52 -25.77
C HIS A 840 27.72 2.71 -24.90
N PHE A 841 26.43 3.09 -24.96
CA PHE A 841 25.90 4.25 -24.26
C PHE A 841 25.31 3.95 -22.87
N GLY A 842 25.58 2.76 -22.33
CA GLY A 842 25.18 2.42 -20.96
C GLY A 842 23.70 2.09 -20.78
N GLY A 843 22.99 1.72 -21.85
CA GLY A 843 21.65 1.12 -21.79
C GLY A 843 20.55 1.88 -22.52
N ALA A 844 20.77 3.13 -22.95
CA ALA A 844 19.82 3.87 -23.78
C ALA A 844 20.51 4.95 -24.62
N VAL A 845 20.05 5.17 -25.86
CA VAL A 845 20.59 6.20 -26.76
C VAL A 845 19.57 6.62 -27.82
N TRP A 846 19.62 7.89 -28.23
CA TRP A 846 18.98 8.36 -29.45
C TRP A 846 19.90 8.21 -30.65
N LEU A 847 19.46 7.47 -31.67
CA LEU A 847 20.09 7.44 -32.99
C LEU A 847 19.41 8.48 -33.88
N THR A 848 20.15 9.50 -34.33
CA THR A 848 19.62 10.64 -35.09
C THR A 848 20.20 10.74 -36.49
N GLU A 849 19.61 11.60 -37.33
CA GLU A 849 20.13 11.94 -38.66
C GLU A 849 20.27 10.73 -39.61
N MET A 850 19.20 9.93 -39.69
CA MET A 850 19.12 8.81 -40.62
C MET A 850 19.15 9.28 -42.07
N ASP A 851 19.60 8.41 -42.97
CA ASP A 851 19.49 8.67 -44.41
C ASP A 851 17.99 8.85 -44.76
N HIS A 852 17.63 9.90 -45.51
CA HIS A 852 16.21 10.27 -45.68
C HIS A 852 15.38 9.16 -46.32
N LEU A 853 15.97 8.42 -47.29
CA LEU A 853 15.34 7.27 -47.94
C LEU A 853 15.25 6.00 -47.06
N SER A 854 15.86 5.99 -45.87
CA SER A 854 15.74 4.89 -44.91
C SER A 854 14.65 5.08 -43.86
N VAL A 855 13.95 6.22 -43.90
CA VAL A 855 12.83 6.55 -42.98
C VAL A 855 11.61 7.04 -43.77
N PRO A 856 10.42 7.14 -43.17
CA PRO A 856 9.23 7.56 -43.91
C PRO A 856 9.31 8.98 -44.51
N PHE A 857 8.66 9.18 -45.66
CA PHE A 857 8.73 10.40 -46.47
C PHE A 857 8.32 11.71 -45.75
N TYR A 858 7.56 11.62 -44.65
CA TYR A 858 7.08 12.82 -43.93
C TYR A 858 8.16 13.48 -43.08
N GLN A 859 9.31 12.83 -42.89
CA GLN A 859 10.42 13.30 -42.07
C GLN A 859 11.14 14.49 -42.74
N ALA A 860 11.23 15.62 -42.03
CA ALA A 860 11.85 16.83 -42.54
C ALA A 860 13.32 16.63 -42.93
N TYR A 861 13.79 17.35 -43.95
CA TYR A 861 15.19 17.31 -44.32
C TYR A 861 16.07 18.06 -43.31
N ILE A 862 17.31 17.63 -43.16
CA ILE A 862 18.36 18.47 -42.57
C ILE A 862 18.82 19.49 -43.63
N PRO A 863 18.71 20.81 -43.40
CA PRO A 863 18.98 21.81 -44.44
C PRO A 863 20.39 21.76 -45.04
N SER A 864 21.39 21.34 -44.26
CA SER A 864 22.80 21.28 -44.69
C SER A 864 23.16 20.08 -45.57
N THR A 865 22.26 19.09 -45.73
CA THR A 865 22.61 17.78 -46.31
C THR A 865 22.11 17.60 -47.74
N SER A 866 21.66 18.67 -48.41
CA SER A 866 21.11 18.59 -49.77
C SER A 866 20.01 17.52 -49.90
N ARG A 867 19.17 17.38 -48.86
CA ARG A 867 18.05 16.42 -48.77
C ARG A 867 18.45 14.94 -48.62
N SER A 868 19.69 14.63 -48.23
CA SER A 868 20.12 13.25 -48.02
C SER A 868 19.85 12.70 -46.61
N LYS A 869 19.61 13.58 -45.61
CA LYS A 869 19.36 13.20 -44.21
C LYS A 869 18.03 13.71 -43.69
N ALA A 870 17.42 12.95 -42.80
CA ALA A 870 16.17 13.26 -42.12
C ALA A 870 16.39 13.80 -40.69
N ARG A 871 15.53 14.74 -40.26
CA ARG A 871 15.40 15.21 -38.88
C ARG A 871 14.53 14.25 -38.06
N CYS A 872 15.04 13.04 -37.87
CA CYS A 872 14.39 11.99 -37.10
C CYS A 872 15.32 11.46 -36.00
N ALA A 873 14.73 10.75 -35.04
CA ALA A 873 15.45 10.06 -33.99
C ALA A 873 14.75 8.76 -33.60
N ASP A 874 15.52 7.71 -33.36
CA ASP A 874 15.06 6.45 -32.81
C ASP A 874 15.64 6.26 -31.41
N LEU A 875 14.78 6.12 -30.40
CA LEU A 875 15.20 5.80 -29.03
C LEU A 875 15.39 4.30 -28.92
N LEU A 876 16.65 3.90 -28.81
CA LEU A 876 17.05 2.52 -28.60
C LEU A 876 17.15 2.24 -27.10
N LEU A 877 16.44 1.21 -26.65
CA LEU A 877 16.34 0.83 -25.24
C LEU A 877 16.19 -0.69 -25.11
N GLY A 878 16.92 -1.29 -24.17
CA GLY A 878 16.92 -2.74 -23.98
C GLY A 878 17.61 -3.45 -25.14
N ASN A 879 16.81 -3.98 -26.08
CA ASN A 879 17.35 -4.77 -27.19
C ASN A 879 17.13 -4.13 -28.57
N ARG A 880 16.45 -2.97 -28.67
CA ARG A 880 16.07 -2.33 -29.96
C ARG A 880 15.40 -0.96 -29.80
N GLU A 881 14.93 -0.40 -30.92
CA GLU A 881 14.01 0.74 -30.99
C GLU A 881 12.67 0.51 -30.24
N VAL A 882 12.36 1.44 -29.33
CA VAL A 882 11.10 1.48 -28.56
C VAL A 882 10.23 2.69 -28.93
N LEU A 883 10.84 3.80 -29.38
CA LEU A 883 10.14 5.04 -29.72
C LEU A 883 10.83 5.70 -30.92
N GLY A 884 10.03 6.05 -31.94
CA GLY A 884 10.48 6.79 -33.13
C GLY A 884 9.96 8.23 -33.13
N LEU A 885 10.81 9.19 -33.48
CA LEU A 885 10.55 10.63 -33.43
C LEU A 885 10.91 11.31 -34.75
N GLY A 886 10.18 12.37 -35.10
CA GLY A 886 10.38 13.09 -36.35
C GLY A 886 9.88 14.53 -36.38
N GLU A 887 10.71 15.47 -36.84
CA GLU A 887 10.25 16.80 -37.27
C GLU A 887 9.58 16.67 -38.65
N ARG A 888 8.44 17.33 -38.87
CA ARG A 888 7.65 17.18 -40.10
C ARG A 888 8.00 18.25 -41.13
N HIS A 889 7.84 17.93 -42.42
CA HIS A 889 7.86 18.94 -43.46
C HIS A 889 6.80 20.02 -43.22
N VAL A 890 7.19 21.29 -43.38
CA VAL A 890 6.35 22.45 -43.06
C VAL A 890 5.39 22.75 -44.22
N SER A 891 5.92 22.77 -45.45
CA SER A 891 5.18 23.14 -46.65
C SER A 891 4.69 21.93 -47.43
N SER A 892 3.62 22.10 -48.22
CA SER A 892 3.12 21.03 -49.10
C SER A 892 4.12 20.68 -50.21
N GLU A 893 4.91 21.66 -50.68
CA GLU A 893 5.91 21.45 -51.73
C GLU A 893 7.05 20.53 -51.27
N GLU A 894 7.52 20.70 -50.03
CA GLU A 894 8.51 19.79 -49.44
C GLU A 894 7.99 18.36 -49.38
N VAL A 895 6.72 18.18 -48.98
CA VAL A 895 6.08 16.85 -48.95
C VAL A 895 5.94 16.26 -50.36
N ARG A 896 5.59 17.05 -51.38
CA ARG A 896 5.52 16.55 -52.78
C ARG A 896 6.89 16.09 -53.29
N VAL A 897 7.95 16.83 -52.96
CA VAL A 897 9.32 16.43 -53.28
C VAL A 897 9.66 15.10 -52.60
N ALA A 898 9.34 14.95 -51.31
CA ALA A 898 9.60 13.73 -50.56
C ALA A 898 8.78 12.54 -51.10
N LEU A 899 7.48 12.70 -51.34
CA LEU A 899 6.62 11.67 -51.95
C LEU A 899 7.22 11.16 -53.27
N LYS A 900 7.71 12.07 -54.12
CA LYS A 900 8.36 11.70 -55.37
C LYS A 900 9.68 10.95 -55.15
N GLN A 901 10.48 11.34 -54.17
CA GLN A 901 11.74 10.66 -53.83
C GLN A 901 11.52 9.25 -53.29
N HIS A 902 10.45 9.03 -52.51
CA HIS A 902 10.08 7.74 -51.94
C HIS A 902 9.21 6.88 -52.88
N GLU A 903 8.93 7.36 -54.09
CA GLU A 903 8.04 6.70 -55.07
C GLU A 903 6.62 6.44 -54.55
N VAL A 904 6.13 7.31 -53.65
CA VAL A 904 4.80 7.21 -53.05
C VAL A 904 3.80 8.05 -53.87
N PRO A 905 2.64 7.49 -54.28
CA PRO A 905 1.65 8.23 -55.03
C PRO A 905 1.04 9.36 -54.18
N GLU A 906 0.87 10.54 -54.78
CA GLU A 906 0.37 11.74 -54.09
C GLU A 906 -1.12 11.66 -53.73
N GLU A 907 -1.93 11.00 -54.57
CA GLU A 907 -3.40 11.05 -54.52
C GLU A 907 -4.01 10.73 -53.15
N PRO A 908 -3.59 9.67 -52.42
CA PRO A 908 -4.16 9.36 -51.11
C PRO A 908 -3.83 10.40 -50.02
N TYR A 909 -2.77 11.19 -50.21
CA TYR A 909 -2.27 12.20 -49.27
C TYR A 909 -2.73 13.61 -49.62
N LYS A 910 -3.65 13.77 -50.59
CA LYS A 910 -4.11 15.09 -51.03
C LYS A 910 -4.60 15.95 -49.84
N TRP A 911 -5.36 15.37 -48.92
CA TRP A 911 -5.87 16.10 -47.75
C TRP A 911 -4.75 16.53 -46.78
N TYR A 912 -3.67 15.74 -46.69
CA TYR A 912 -2.49 16.01 -45.87
C TYR A 912 -1.60 17.12 -46.46
N LEU A 913 -1.63 17.28 -47.80
CA LEU A 913 -1.06 18.43 -48.50
C LEU A 913 -1.94 19.67 -48.35
N ASP A 914 -3.26 19.51 -48.57
CA ASP A 914 -4.22 20.60 -48.49
C ASP A 914 -4.20 21.27 -47.10
N MET A 915 -4.07 20.50 -46.00
CA MET A 915 -4.01 21.08 -44.66
C MET A 915 -2.78 21.99 -44.44
N ARG A 916 -1.67 21.71 -45.15
CA ARG A 916 -0.46 22.56 -45.11
C ARG A 916 -0.63 23.82 -45.95
N ASP A 917 -1.26 23.69 -47.12
CA ASP A 917 -1.61 24.83 -47.97
C ASP A 917 -2.56 25.80 -47.25
N GLN A 918 -3.45 25.29 -46.39
CA GLN A 918 -4.32 26.11 -45.56
C GLN A 918 -3.62 26.71 -44.34
N LYS A 919 -2.79 25.91 -43.64
CA LYS A 919 -2.11 26.32 -42.40
C LYS A 919 -0.76 25.64 -42.28
N GLU A 920 0.29 26.34 -42.71
CA GLU A 920 1.67 25.91 -42.46
C GLU A 920 1.97 25.93 -40.96
N MET A 921 2.64 24.90 -40.48
CA MET A 921 2.99 24.76 -39.07
C MET A 921 4.23 23.89 -38.95
N LYS A 922 5.19 24.35 -38.14
CA LYS A 922 6.33 23.53 -37.73
C LYS A 922 5.88 22.59 -36.61
N THR A 923 5.95 21.28 -36.87
CA THR A 923 5.55 20.27 -35.91
C THR A 923 6.61 19.18 -35.81
N THR A 924 6.63 18.55 -34.64
CA THR A 924 7.42 17.35 -34.36
C THR A 924 6.49 16.38 -33.65
N GLY A 925 6.67 15.09 -33.90
CA GLY A 925 5.95 14.08 -33.15
C GLY A 925 6.75 12.81 -32.98
N TRP A 926 6.19 11.92 -32.17
CA TRP A 926 6.80 10.64 -31.85
C TRP A 926 5.73 9.60 -31.53
N GLY A 927 6.08 8.33 -31.74
CA GLY A 927 5.26 7.17 -31.44
C GLY A 927 6.04 6.14 -30.66
N MET A 928 5.42 5.55 -29.63
CA MET A 928 5.99 4.51 -28.79
C MET A 928 5.12 3.25 -28.79
N GLY A 929 5.68 2.14 -29.26
CA GLY A 929 5.04 0.83 -29.22
C GLY A 929 5.05 0.28 -27.79
N LEU A 930 3.87 0.17 -27.17
CA LEU A 930 3.75 -0.12 -25.75
C LEU A 930 4.30 -1.50 -25.39
N GLU A 931 4.04 -2.51 -26.20
CA GLU A 931 4.48 -3.88 -25.96
C GLU A 931 6.01 -4.01 -26.05
N ARG A 932 6.67 -3.22 -26.92
CA ARG A 932 8.14 -3.17 -26.97
C ARG A 932 8.72 -2.53 -25.70
N PHE A 933 8.11 -1.44 -25.24
CA PHE A 933 8.50 -0.81 -23.97
C PHE A 933 8.31 -1.79 -22.79
N LEU A 934 7.17 -2.48 -22.73
CA LEU A 934 6.87 -3.47 -21.70
C LEU A 934 7.82 -4.67 -21.75
N ALA A 935 8.28 -5.08 -22.94
CA ALA A 935 9.27 -6.14 -23.08
C ALA A 935 10.58 -5.78 -22.36
N TRP A 936 11.03 -4.53 -22.51
CA TRP A 936 12.17 -4.03 -21.74
C TRP A 936 11.87 -3.95 -20.24
N VAL A 937 10.74 -3.38 -19.84
CA VAL A 937 10.34 -3.27 -18.41
C VAL A 937 10.34 -4.65 -17.74
N LEU A 938 9.75 -5.65 -18.38
CA LEU A 938 9.59 -7.00 -17.84
C LEU A 938 10.77 -7.94 -18.11
N ARG A 939 11.84 -7.44 -18.77
CA ARG A 939 12.98 -8.22 -19.25
C ARG A 939 12.53 -9.48 -19.99
N HIS A 940 11.61 -9.30 -20.93
CA HIS A 940 10.97 -10.33 -21.72
C HIS A 940 11.32 -10.20 -23.20
N ASP A 941 11.37 -11.32 -23.92
CA ASP A 941 11.90 -11.41 -25.28
C ASP A 941 10.83 -11.66 -26.36
N ASP A 942 9.56 -11.89 -25.97
CA ASP A 942 8.47 -12.23 -26.88
C ASP A 942 7.21 -11.39 -26.61
N ILE A 943 6.98 -10.37 -27.44
CA ILE A 943 5.87 -9.42 -27.22
C ILE A 943 4.48 -10.06 -27.32
N ARG A 944 4.36 -11.28 -27.83
CA ARG A 944 3.09 -12.02 -27.87
C ARG A 944 2.59 -12.43 -26.48
N ASP A 945 3.47 -12.47 -25.48
CA ASP A 945 3.09 -12.65 -24.07
C ASP A 945 2.70 -11.35 -23.37
N LEU A 946 2.86 -10.21 -24.04
CA LEU A 946 2.58 -8.87 -23.49
C LEU A 946 1.22 -8.32 -23.93
N VAL A 947 0.38 -9.20 -24.46
CA VAL A 947 -1.00 -8.92 -24.85
C VAL A 947 -1.93 -9.94 -24.20
N THR A 948 -2.96 -9.45 -23.52
CA THR A 948 -3.98 -10.31 -22.89
C THR A 948 -4.92 -10.92 -23.93
N MET A 949 -5.16 -10.20 -25.04
CA MET A 949 -6.04 -10.61 -26.13
C MET A 949 -5.31 -10.44 -27.46
N PRO A 950 -4.37 -11.32 -27.82
CA PRO A 950 -3.60 -11.20 -29.04
C PRO A 950 -4.51 -11.17 -30.29
N ARG A 951 -4.09 -10.43 -31.31
CA ARG A 951 -4.56 -10.59 -32.68
C ARG A 951 -3.39 -10.99 -33.54
N MET A 952 -3.47 -12.20 -34.06
CA MET A 952 -2.49 -12.75 -35.00
C MET A 952 -3.24 -13.19 -36.25
N LYS A 953 -2.64 -12.91 -37.40
CA LYS A 953 -3.20 -13.21 -38.71
C LYS A 953 -3.66 -14.67 -38.80
N GLY A 954 -4.94 -14.87 -39.15
CA GLY A 954 -5.53 -16.20 -39.33
C GLY A 954 -5.80 -17.01 -38.06
N THR A 955 -5.68 -16.41 -36.87
CA THR A 955 -5.89 -17.12 -35.59
C THR A 955 -6.94 -16.44 -34.72
N ASP A 956 -7.88 -17.23 -34.19
CA ASP A 956 -8.88 -16.77 -33.21
C ASP A 956 -8.52 -17.27 -31.81
N PHE A 957 -8.49 -16.35 -30.84
CA PHE A 957 -8.11 -16.57 -29.46
C PHE A 957 -9.31 -16.48 -28.48
N LEU A 958 -10.52 -16.25 -29.01
CA LEU A 958 -11.77 -16.12 -28.25
C LEU A 958 -12.81 -17.15 -28.70
N VAL A 959 -12.35 -18.38 -28.97
CA VAL A 959 -13.16 -19.51 -29.44
C VAL A 959 -13.82 -20.26 -28.29
#